data_AF-B8MFG7-F1
#
_entry.id   AF-B8MFG7-F1
#
_cell.length_a   1.000
_cell.length_b   1.000
_cell.length_c   1.000
_cell.angle_alpha   90.00
_cell.angle_beta   90.00
_cell.angle_gamma   90.00
#
_symmetry.space_group_name_H-M   'P 1'
#
loop_
_entity.id
_entity.type
_entity.pdbx_description
1 polymer ?
#
loop_
_entity_poly.entity_id
_entity_poly.type
_entity_poly.pdbx_seq_one_letter_code
_entity_poly.pdbx_strand_id
1 'polypeptide(L)'
;MESISNGLLAEQDRQLELHAKIQLHSQKVAHRIQKNRPAATTRQYDSRQKEFIDFCTKEGFPDGQVVTEKKLVYFLDHYVINRPIRPSRYLRNRTDSQGAAVVQTLGLPSVKAYTSAIVDLWRFQQSLGTNPYPNPRGHLVGAMIKNHQFDETQRKRTQFTDRGFNTLQDGYTSENIRAIVRYCWAGWLSDQTRGRKPQAQEAYLRTTVDFLFGHNMLLRGEDRRHLELADLFTLRMDEGPTPCWPMILMKLNGKTNQFGRLEYMGVVRHKDPLLCTICHTAFYLFHRWEIMHEPVPQFYQRQQWYKFVLFKGSDSEHSFSYETQLKWINQVFQSIGLNSKKKTHSGRSSGARHAELQGVDENSIRRAGHWNQDSMSNCYLSELPRPFIRTLAGFKPTDQGNYYLPRAAIEPPETLVRALWPWIDQWLAWFSPSELNPVELSKLDLPPLPLLVQQGVEKCDQDDLAAQSFLKLLSSFRTVIIQDAVFLQQEFPGHSMWTHPLFQRSDFQSFSQQIIDLVRTSETPHEIKLRQTIPLVANRITTIGENLEHIIQLNHQQTQDSIRAIQSQMDQLFSGEVTFTARLTGSDEKPSTPGNTTSQSTEQNTAHTVVQSLQVTPNPIQDHPPGIHLPNEPSGSPPFYRMSRTIQTVRELWEEWHVGIHGNPSIQSLEDSYGCRWRSDNKERVFFSRRKVIIDWIQARVSKGILLADAIDEIELMRRNSQRTLYQLQALLKKEAHLKNQFQMDLSYDPARIKGKTILITGGASGFGAAFGARWASCGANVILGDINASGEEFAARIRQETNNQNVHFIQLDVTSWTSQVNFFRESLKLSPHGGIDVVVANAGINDGQESRVFENPKVDYLHSPSPPAPSFKTLDVNITGVMYTVHLALFFLPKNPGSMPCQKESVTSESGRDRHILLLGSVASLHPLVTQAAYTVSKHGVLGLFRCLRVTAPVSAGVRVNLICPYYTDTPFMQAPVRALLAGVPLGKIEDVVEAASYLVADSACIGRSLVTGPKLKLDESTGELKTPFDTQSGDTAEERAVWECCLHDMDPADIFTRRMLTVVNAAVQARGWTGWVYDMAGALTWPVPRWWNSR
;
A
#
# COMPACT_ATOMS: atom_id res chain seq x y z
N MET A 1 56.16 -10.91 -43.22
CA MET A 1 55.09 -11.90 -42.96
C MET A 1 55.29 -12.62 -41.62
N GLU A 2 56.50 -13.09 -41.28
CA GLU A 2 56.79 -13.70 -39.96
C GLU A 2 56.47 -12.79 -38.76
N SER A 3 56.77 -11.49 -38.83
CA SER A 3 56.44 -10.54 -37.75
C SER A 3 54.94 -10.40 -37.47
N ILE A 4 54.09 -10.54 -38.50
CA ILE A 4 52.62 -10.46 -38.37
C ILE A 4 52.08 -11.79 -37.80
N SER A 5 52.63 -12.92 -38.23
CA SER A 5 52.29 -14.24 -37.69
C SER A 5 52.68 -14.38 -36.21
N ASN A 6 53.85 -13.88 -35.82
CA ASN A 6 54.31 -13.91 -34.43
C ASN A 6 53.48 -12.97 -33.53
N GLY A 7 53.01 -11.83 -34.07
CA GLY A 7 52.10 -10.94 -33.36
C GLY A 7 50.71 -11.54 -33.14
N LEU A 8 50.19 -12.30 -34.11
CA LEU A 8 48.90 -13.00 -34.01
C LEU A 8 48.94 -14.17 -33.02
N LEU A 9 50.05 -14.92 -32.99
CA LEU A 9 50.28 -15.99 -32.02
C LEU A 9 50.39 -15.43 -30.59
N ALA A 10 51.14 -14.34 -30.42
CA ALA A 10 51.26 -13.68 -29.11
C ALA A 10 49.93 -13.13 -28.59
N GLU A 11 49.07 -12.60 -29.48
CA GLU A 11 47.72 -12.16 -29.10
C GLU A 11 46.81 -13.35 -28.78
N GLN A 12 46.89 -14.48 -29.52
CA GLN A 12 46.17 -15.71 -29.18
C GLN A 12 46.57 -16.27 -27.81
N ASP A 13 47.86 -16.31 -27.51
CA ASP A 13 48.37 -16.78 -26.21
C ASP A 13 47.89 -15.86 -25.07
N ARG A 14 47.89 -14.54 -25.30
CA ARG A 14 47.36 -13.56 -24.35
C ARG A 14 45.86 -13.72 -24.11
N GLN A 15 45.07 -13.99 -25.15
CA GLN A 15 43.63 -14.25 -25.04
C GLN A 15 43.35 -15.56 -24.29
N LEU A 16 44.14 -16.62 -24.54
CA LEU A 16 44.07 -17.88 -23.80
C LEU A 16 44.40 -17.68 -22.31
N GLU A 17 45.44 -16.92 -22.00
CA GLU A 17 45.82 -16.61 -20.62
C GLU A 17 44.75 -15.78 -19.89
N LEU A 18 44.16 -14.79 -20.58
CA LEU A 18 43.05 -13.99 -20.05
C LEU A 18 41.81 -14.86 -19.78
N HIS A 19 41.48 -15.75 -20.71
CA HIS A 19 40.35 -16.68 -20.55
C HIS A 19 40.56 -17.63 -19.36
N ALA A 20 41.79 -18.15 -19.19
CA ALA A 20 42.15 -18.97 -18.03
C ALA A 20 42.04 -18.19 -16.70
N LYS A 21 42.46 -16.92 -16.67
CA LYS A 21 42.31 -16.04 -15.49
C LYS A 21 40.84 -15.77 -15.14
N ILE A 22 40.01 -15.48 -16.15
CA ILE A 22 38.56 -15.28 -15.97
C ILE A 22 37.91 -16.55 -15.43
N GLN A 23 38.23 -17.71 -16.00
CA GLN A 23 37.68 -19.00 -15.56
C GLN A 23 38.06 -19.33 -14.12
N LEU A 24 39.34 -19.15 -13.75
CA LEU A 24 39.82 -19.34 -12.38
C LEU A 24 39.10 -18.40 -11.39
N HIS A 25 38.84 -17.16 -11.78
CA HIS A 25 38.10 -16.21 -10.94
C HIS A 25 36.65 -16.65 -10.74
N SER A 26 35.95 -17.07 -11.81
CA SER A 26 34.58 -17.60 -11.75
C SER A 26 34.50 -18.83 -10.82
N GLN A 27 35.47 -19.74 -10.88
CA GLN A 27 35.53 -20.91 -9.99
C GLN A 27 35.71 -20.53 -8.52
N LYS A 28 36.56 -19.54 -8.22
CA LYS A 28 36.76 -19.00 -6.86
C LYS A 28 35.48 -18.38 -6.30
N VAL A 29 34.75 -17.62 -7.13
CA VAL A 29 33.45 -17.02 -6.75
C VAL A 29 32.41 -18.10 -6.48
N ALA A 30 32.30 -19.11 -7.37
CA ALA A 30 31.37 -20.23 -7.21
C ALA A 30 31.60 -20.99 -5.88
N HIS A 31 32.85 -21.28 -5.53
CA HIS A 31 33.20 -21.91 -4.25
C HIS A 31 32.85 -21.04 -3.04
N ARG A 32 33.07 -19.71 -3.12
CA ARG A 32 32.70 -18.78 -2.05
C ARG A 32 31.19 -18.74 -1.82
N ILE A 33 30.39 -18.77 -2.89
CA ILE A 33 28.92 -18.84 -2.81
C ILE A 33 28.47 -20.11 -2.09
N GLN A 34 29.07 -21.26 -2.39
CA GLN A 34 28.74 -22.52 -1.74
C GLN A 34 29.11 -22.51 -0.25
N LYS A 35 30.28 -21.95 0.11
CA LYS A 35 30.73 -21.81 1.51
C LYS A 35 29.83 -20.90 2.34
N ASN A 36 29.31 -19.83 1.77
CA ASN A 36 28.50 -18.83 2.47
C ASN A 36 26.99 -19.17 2.51
N ARG A 37 26.58 -20.34 2.01
CA ARG A 37 25.19 -20.79 2.04
C ARG A 37 24.72 -21.07 3.48
N PRO A 38 23.46 -20.76 3.84
CA PRO A 38 22.94 -21.06 5.17
C PRO A 38 23.02 -22.56 5.49
N ALA A 39 23.47 -22.90 6.70
CA ALA A 39 23.70 -24.27 7.14
C ALA A 39 22.46 -25.19 7.03
N ALA A 40 21.25 -24.64 7.17
CA ALA A 40 20.00 -25.39 6.96
C ALA A 40 19.77 -25.74 5.48
N THR A 41 20.02 -24.78 4.58
CA THR A 41 19.89 -24.97 3.12
C THR A 41 20.96 -25.94 2.62
N THR A 42 22.21 -25.80 3.08
CA THR A 42 23.32 -26.72 2.78
C THR A 42 22.96 -28.15 3.16
N ARG A 43 22.57 -28.40 4.41
CA ARG A 43 22.11 -29.73 4.86
C ARG A 43 20.96 -30.29 4.01
N GLN A 44 20.00 -29.44 3.62
CA GLN A 44 18.89 -29.87 2.78
C GLN A 44 19.33 -30.22 1.35
N TYR A 45 20.18 -29.39 0.76
CA TYR A 45 20.55 -29.48 -0.66
C TYR A 45 21.57 -30.58 -0.86
N ASP A 46 22.61 -30.66 -0.03
CA ASP A 46 23.70 -31.63 -0.17
C ASP A 46 23.17 -33.07 -0.19
N SER A 47 22.25 -33.42 0.71
CA SER A 47 21.64 -34.74 0.74
C SER A 47 20.89 -35.06 -0.56
N ARG A 48 20.19 -34.08 -1.15
CA ARG A 48 19.39 -34.26 -2.38
C ARG A 48 20.24 -34.26 -3.63
N GLN A 49 21.27 -33.42 -3.65
CA GLN A 49 22.27 -33.35 -4.73
C GLN A 49 23.07 -34.65 -4.77
N LYS A 50 23.49 -35.17 -3.61
CA LYS A 50 24.12 -36.49 -3.50
C LYS A 50 23.25 -37.59 -4.07
N GLU A 51 21.97 -37.65 -3.67
CA GLU A 51 21.04 -38.65 -4.23
C GLU A 51 20.90 -38.56 -5.76
N PHE A 52 20.90 -37.34 -6.33
CA PHE A 52 20.89 -37.16 -7.79
C PHE A 52 22.20 -37.59 -8.45
N ILE A 53 23.34 -37.31 -7.82
CA ILE A 53 24.66 -37.73 -8.30
C ILE A 53 24.79 -39.26 -8.29
N ASP A 54 24.37 -39.90 -7.20
CA ASP A 54 24.36 -41.36 -7.06
C ASP A 54 23.44 -41.98 -8.13
N PHE A 55 22.28 -41.37 -8.39
CA PHE A 55 21.38 -41.74 -9.48
C PHE A 55 22.06 -41.65 -10.85
N CYS A 56 22.72 -40.54 -11.18
CA CYS A 56 23.42 -40.39 -12.46
C CYS A 56 24.53 -41.42 -12.64
N THR A 57 25.22 -41.76 -11.55
CA THR A 57 26.29 -42.76 -11.54
C THR A 57 25.72 -44.16 -11.76
N LYS A 58 24.59 -44.48 -11.14
CA LYS A 58 23.91 -45.77 -11.27
C LYS A 58 23.32 -46.01 -12.67
N GLU A 59 22.72 -44.99 -13.29
CA GLU A 59 22.14 -45.12 -14.64
C GLU A 59 23.20 -45.05 -15.75
N GLY A 60 24.43 -44.60 -15.45
CA GLY A 60 25.55 -44.62 -16.40
C GLY A 60 25.44 -43.64 -17.56
N PHE A 61 24.97 -42.40 -17.32
CA PHE A 61 24.82 -41.41 -18.40
C PHE A 61 26.16 -41.00 -19.04
N PRO A 62 26.23 -40.79 -20.37
CA PRO A 62 27.48 -40.46 -21.09
C PRO A 62 28.15 -39.16 -20.63
N ASP A 63 27.36 -38.16 -20.25
CA ASP A 63 27.77 -36.86 -19.70
C ASP A 63 27.85 -36.89 -18.16
N GLY A 64 27.83 -38.09 -17.55
CA GLY A 64 28.00 -38.31 -16.12
C GLY A 64 27.00 -37.56 -15.25
N GLN A 65 27.52 -36.77 -14.32
CA GLN A 65 26.73 -36.05 -13.30
C GLN A 65 26.18 -34.69 -13.78
N VAL A 66 26.37 -34.34 -15.06
CA VAL A 66 25.85 -33.10 -15.64
C VAL A 66 24.33 -33.06 -15.56
N VAL A 67 23.78 -31.99 -14.98
CA VAL A 67 22.34 -31.81 -14.79
C VAL A 67 21.68 -31.33 -16.08
N THR A 68 20.63 -32.02 -16.52
CA THR A 68 19.78 -31.61 -17.65
C THR A 68 18.31 -31.71 -17.27
N GLU A 69 17.42 -31.02 -17.99
CA GLU A 69 15.97 -31.13 -17.77
C GLU A 69 15.51 -32.59 -17.89
N LYS A 70 15.98 -33.32 -18.90
CA LYS A 70 15.59 -34.73 -19.14
C LYS A 70 15.98 -35.65 -17.97
N LYS A 71 17.21 -35.53 -17.46
CA LYS A 71 17.66 -36.29 -16.29
C LYS A 71 16.88 -35.93 -15.03
N LEU A 72 16.59 -34.64 -14.84
CA LEU A 72 15.80 -34.18 -13.70
C LEU A 72 14.37 -34.73 -13.75
N VAL A 73 13.72 -34.72 -14.92
CA VAL A 73 12.39 -35.34 -15.11
C VAL A 73 12.44 -36.82 -14.77
N TYR A 74 13.40 -37.57 -15.34
CA TYR A 74 13.54 -39.00 -15.08
C TYR A 74 13.77 -39.31 -13.60
N PHE A 75 14.66 -38.56 -12.95
CA PHE A 75 14.94 -38.70 -11.52
C PHE A 75 13.70 -38.40 -10.67
N LEU A 76 12.99 -37.31 -10.96
CA LEU A 76 11.78 -36.97 -10.20
C LEU A 76 10.71 -38.06 -10.34
N ASP A 77 10.56 -38.64 -11.53
CA ASP A 77 9.50 -39.59 -11.85
C ASP A 77 9.75 -40.96 -11.20
N HIS A 78 10.94 -41.50 -11.43
CA HIS A 78 11.29 -42.87 -11.06
C HIS A 78 11.81 -42.97 -9.62
N TYR A 79 12.41 -41.90 -9.08
CA TYR A 79 13.13 -41.97 -7.81
C TYR A 79 12.54 -41.12 -6.68
N VAL A 80 11.71 -40.10 -6.97
CA VAL A 80 11.25 -39.12 -5.96
C VAL A 80 9.74 -39.15 -5.75
N ILE A 81 8.94 -38.92 -6.79
CA ILE A 81 7.49 -38.65 -6.69
C ILE A 81 6.70 -39.79 -6.05
N ASN A 82 7.05 -41.03 -6.38
CA ASN A 82 6.37 -42.23 -5.87
C ASN A 82 7.09 -42.86 -4.68
N ARG A 83 8.11 -42.19 -4.12
CA ARG A 83 8.88 -42.73 -3.00
C ARG A 83 8.04 -42.75 -1.72
N PRO A 84 7.93 -43.89 -1.01
CA PRO A 84 7.26 -43.95 0.28
C PRO A 84 7.95 -43.10 1.35
N ILE A 85 7.15 -42.47 2.22
CA ILE A 85 7.65 -41.72 3.38
C ILE A 85 8.18 -42.74 4.40
N ARG A 86 9.32 -42.43 5.03
CA ARG A 86 9.84 -43.25 6.14
C ARG A 86 8.81 -43.33 7.28
N PRO A 87 8.59 -44.51 7.89
CA PRO A 87 7.69 -44.65 9.03
C PRO A 87 8.09 -43.69 10.15
N SER A 88 7.13 -42.92 10.67
CA SER A 88 7.32 -42.06 11.84
C SER A 88 6.34 -42.49 12.92
N ARG A 89 6.79 -42.49 14.18
CA ARG A 89 5.96 -42.67 15.38
C ARG A 89 4.69 -41.80 15.40
N TYR A 90 4.69 -40.68 14.68
CA TYR A 90 3.61 -39.69 14.68
C TYR A 90 2.73 -39.74 13.41
N LEU A 91 3.03 -40.63 12.45
CA LEU A 91 2.21 -40.81 11.25
C LEU A 91 0.98 -41.65 11.61
N ARG A 92 -0.21 -41.06 11.48
CA ARG A 92 -1.46 -41.82 11.53
C ARG A 92 -1.57 -42.66 10.24
N ASN A 93 -1.91 -43.94 10.38
CA ASN A 93 -2.24 -44.81 9.26
C ASN A 93 -3.43 -44.21 8.49
N ARG A 94 -3.30 -44.05 7.18
CA ARG A 94 -4.41 -43.68 6.31
C ARG A 94 -4.97 -44.96 5.71
N THR A 95 -6.29 -45.01 5.60
CA THR A 95 -6.98 -46.10 4.93
C THR A 95 -7.61 -45.59 3.64
N ASP A 96 -7.69 -46.44 2.62
CA ASP A 96 -8.49 -46.17 1.43
C ASP A 96 -9.98 -46.41 1.70
N SER A 97 -10.81 -46.31 0.66
CA SER A 97 -12.26 -46.58 0.72
C SER A 97 -12.62 -48.01 1.15
N GLN A 98 -11.67 -48.93 1.13
CA GLN A 98 -11.85 -50.33 1.52
C GLN A 98 -11.25 -50.64 2.90
N GLY A 99 -10.72 -49.63 3.61
CA GLY A 99 -10.09 -49.80 4.92
C GLY A 99 -8.64 -50.27 4.86
N ALA A 100 -8.04 -50.42 3.68
CA ALA A 100 -6.68 -50.91 3.53
C ALA A 100 -5.65 -49.81 3.79
N ALA A 101 -4.53 -50.15 4.44
CA ALA A 101 -3.47 -49.19 4.77
C ALA A 101 -2.82 -48.63 3.51
N VAL A 102 -2.80 -47.30 3.38
CA VAL A 102 -2.26 -46.61 2.21
C VAL A 102 -0.80 -46.20 2.43
N VAL A 103 0.06 -46.63 1.52
CA VAL A 103 1.46 -46.21 1.48
C VAL A 103 1.53 -44.72 1.14
N GLN A 104 1.95 -43.90 2.12
CA GLN A 104 2.11 -42.47 1.92
C GLN A 104 3.41 -42.19 1.17
N THR A 105 3.36 -41.36 0.13
CA THR A 105 4.51 -40.95 -0.69
C THR A 105 4.93 -39.51 -0.40
N LEU A 106 6.14 -39.13 -0.83
CA LEU A 106 6.64 -37.77 -0.68
C LEU A 106 5.65 -36.75 -1.28
N GLY A 107 5.29 -35.72 -0.48
CA GLY A 107 4.38 -34.67 -0.94
C GLY A 107 5.06 -33.61 -1.82
N LEU A 108 4.26 -32.80 -2.51
CA LEU A 108 4.69 -31.72 -3.40
C LEU A 108 5.80 -30.79 -2.83
N PRO A 109 5.80 -30.38 -1.54
CA PRO A 109 6.88 -29.56 -0.99
C PRO A 109 8.25 -30.23 -1.05
N SER A 110 8.30 -31.55 -0.83
CA SER A 110 9.55 -32.33 -0.91
C SER A 110 10.03 -32.42 -2.35
N VAL A 111 9.13 -32.68 -3.30
CA VAL A 111 9.44 -32.71 -4.74
C VAL A 111 10.02 -31.37 -5.20
N LYS A 112 9.36 -30.25 -4.85
CA LYS A 112 9.87 -28.90 -5.14
C LYS A 112 11.24 -28.64 -4.51
N ALA A 113 11.52 -29.20 -3.34
CA ALA A 113 12.83 -29.09 -2.70
C ALA A 113 13.92 -29.88 -3.46
N TYR A 114 13.63 -31.07 -3.99
CA TYR A 114 14.53 -31.79 -4.89
C TYR A 114 14.81 -30.99 -6.16
N THR A 115 13.76 -30.48 -6.82
CA THR A 115 13.91 -29.62 -8.00
C THR A 115 14.81 -28.42 -7.70
N SER A 116 14.60 -27.74 -6.57
CA SER A 116 15.38 -26.55 -6.20
C SER A 116 16.84 -26.89 -5.90
N ALA A 117 17.11 -28.00 -5.21
CA ALA A 117 18.46 -28.46 -4.92
C ALA A 117 19.23 -28.87 -6.19
N ILE A 118 18.55 -29.49 -7.17
CA ILE A 118 19.20 -29.94 -8.42
C ILE A 118 19.39 -28.78 -9.41
N VAL A 119 18.45 -27.83 -9.46
CA VAL A 119 18.65 -26.55 -10.19
C VAL A 119 19.82 -25.78 -9.60
N ASP A 120 20.01 -25.82 -8.28
CA ASP A 120 21.16 -25.22 -7.63
C ASP A 120 22.48 -25.92 -8.00
N LEU A 121 22.50 -27.26 -8.08
CA LEU A 121 23.64 -28.02 -8.59
C LEU A 121 23.96 -27.65 -10.05
N TRP A 122 22.94 -27.49 -10.89
CA TRP A 122 23.10 -26.99 -12.27
C TRP A 122 23.72 -25.60 -12.32
N ARG A 123 23.27 -24.65 -11.48
CA ARG A 123 23.85 -23.29 -11.40
C ARG A 123 25.34 -23.36 -11.04
N PHE A 124 25.69 -24.25 -10.12
CA PHE A 124 27.09 -24.47 -9.75
C PHE A 124 27.91 -25.03 -10.92
N GLN A 125 27.40 -26.06 -11.62
CA GLN A 125 28.06 -26.62 -12.81
C GLN A 125 28.21 -25.59 -13.95
N GLN A 126 27.20 -24.77 -14.20
CA GLN A 126 27.25 -23.64 -15.14
C GLN A 126 28.33 -22.62 -14.75
N SER A 127 28.42 -22.27 -13.46
CA SER A 127 29.45 -21.35 -12.97
C SER A 127 30.88 -21.89 -13.10
N LEU A 128 31.03 -23.22 -13.12
CA LEU A 128 32.30 -23.91 -13.38
C LEU A 128 32.57 -24.15 -14.87
N GLY A 129 31.63 -23.82 -15.77
CA GLY A 129 31.70 -24.11 -17.20
C GLY A 129 31.59 -25.61 -17.55
N THR A 130 31.20 -26.47 -16.62
CA THR A 130 31.12 -27.93 -16.82
C THR A 130 29.77 -28.39 -17.37
N ASN A 131 28.79 -27.50 -17.43
CA ASN A 131 27.46 -27.79 -17.94
C ASN A 131 27.05 -26.71 -18.95
N PRO A 132 26.86 -27.05 -20.24
CA PRO A 132 26.45 -26.10 -21.27
C PRO A 132 24.92 -26.03 -21.46
N TYR A 133 24.14 -26.86 -20.76
CA TYR A 133 22.70 -27.01 -20.99
C TYR A 133 21.88 -25.89 -20.34
N PRO A 134 20.72 -25.51 -20.93
CA PRO A 134 19.83 -24.50 -20.35
C PRO A 134 19.27 -24.94 -18.99
N ASN A 135 18.63 -23.99 -18.30
CA ASN A 135 18.07 -24.23 -16.97
C ASN A 135 17.18 -25.49 -16.94
N PRO A 136 17.44 -26.46 -16.05
CA PRO A 136 16.75 -27.75 -16.04
C PRO A 136 15.29 -27.64 -15.56
N ARG A 137 14.86 -26.48 -15.03
CA ARG A 137 13.46 -26.20 -14.70
C ARG A 137 12.71 -25.63 -15.91
N GLY A 138 12.70 -26.38 -17.01
CA GLY A 138 11.96 -26.04 -18.22
C GLY A 138 10.48 -26.43 -18.16
N HIS A 139 9.86 -26.56 -19.34
CA HIS A 139 8.44 -26.84 -19.49
C HIS A 139 8.05 -28.21 -18.90
N LEU A 140 8.89 -29.25 -19.06
CA LEU A 140 8.57 -30.62 -18.64
C LEU A 140 8.57 -30.74 -17.12
N VAL A 141 9.58 -30.19 -16.44
CA VAL A 141 9.61 -30.16 -14.97
C VAL A 141 8.44 -29.33 -14.43
N GLY A 142 8.11 -28.21 -15.08
CA GLY A 142 6.95 -27.39 -14.74
C GLY A 142 5.62 -28.16 -14.85
N ALA A 143 5.41 -28.86 -15.97
CA ALA A 143 4.23 -29.69 -16.20
C ALA A 143 4.15 -30.85 -15.20
N MET A 144 5.26 -31.52 -14.93
CA MET A 144 5.34 -32.63 -13.98
C MET A 144 4.96 -32.23 -12.55
N ILE A 145 5.45 -31.08 -12.08
CA ILE A 145 5.09 -30.54 -10.76
C ILE A 145 3.58 -30.23 -10.69
N LYS A 146 2.99 -29.71 -11.77
CA LYS A 146 1.53 -29.44 -11.86
C LYS A 146 0.72 -30.74 -11.85
N ASN A 147 1.13 -31.75 -12.61
CA ASN A 147 0.47 -33.06 -12.64
C ASN A 147 0.54 -33.73 -11.28
N HIS A 148 1.71 -33.76 -10.63
CA HIS A 148 1.84 -34.29 -9.29
C HIS A 148 0.94 -33.56 -8.27
N GLN A 149 0.80 -32.24 -8.40
CA GLN A 149 -0.12 -31.46 -7.55
C GLN A 149 -1.60 -31.85 -7.77
N PHE A 150 -1.99 -32.11 -9.03
CA PHE A 150 -3.32 -32.65 -9.36
C PHE A 150 -3.51 -34.05 -8.75
N ASP A 151 -2.55 -34.95 -8.95
CA ASP A 151 -2.60 -36.31 -8.44
C ASP A 151 -2.61 -36.38 -6.92
N GLU A 152 -1.84 -35.51 -6.25
CA GLU A 152 -1.87 -35.38 -4.79
C GLU A 152 -3.25 -34.89 -4.31
N THR A 153 -3.91 -34.00 -5.08
CA THR A 153 -5.26 -33.52 -4.76
C THR A 153 -6.29 -34.64 -4.92
N GLN A 154 -6.21 -35.44 -5.98
CA GLN A 154 -7.08 -36.61 -6.18
C GLN A 154 -6.84 -37.67 -5.11
N ARG A 155 -5.57 -38.02 -4.83
CA ARG A 155 -5.20 -38.95 -3.75
C ARG A 155 -5.74 -38.51 -2.40
N LYS A 156 -5.63 -37.22 -2.05
CA LYS A 156 -6.20 -36.70 -0.80
C LYS A 156 -7.72 -36.89 -0.72
N ARG A 157 -8.43 -36.78 -1.85
CA ARG A 157 -9.88 -37.02 -1.93
C ARG A 157 -10.23 -38.50 -1.76
N THR A 158 -9.56 -39.39 -2.49
CA THR A 158 -9.83 -40.85 -2.44
C THR A 158 -9.41 -41.50 -1.13
N GLN A 159 -8.39 -40.95 -0.46
CA GLN A 159 -7.92 -41.40 0.86
C GLN A 159 -8.61 -40.69 2.04
N PHE A 160 -9.73 -39.99 1.79
CA PHE A 160 -10.50 -39.28 2.83
C PHE A 160 -9.64 -38.44 3.78
N THR A 161 -8.64 -37.74 3.22
CA THR A 161 -7.78 -36.87 4.05
C THR A 161 -8.63 -35.79 4.69
N ASP A 162 -8.50 -35.63 6.01
CA ASP A 162 -9.19 -34.62 6.81
C ASP A 162 -9.16 -33.25 6.12
N ARG A 163 -10.35 -32.78 5.71
CA ARG A 163 -10.55 -31.54 4.98
C ARG A 163 -10.50 -30.31 5.87
N GLY A 164 -10.56 -30.46 7.19
CA GLY A 164 -10.35 -29.38 8.16
C GLY A 164 -8.87 -28.99 8.27
N PHE A 165 -7.96 -29.89 7.90
CA PHE A 165 -6.51 -29.64 7.97
C PHE A 165 -6.05 -28.49 7.07
N ASN A 166 -5.17 -27.61 7.57
CA ASN A 166 -4.73 -26.38 6.92
C ASN A 166 -5.84 -25.39 6.52
N THR A 167 -7.08 -25.57 7.01
CA THR A 167 -8.18 -24.63 6.76
C THR A 167 -8.41 -23.72 7.97
N LEU A 168 -9.48 -22.92 7.95
CA LEU A 168 -9.94 -22.12 9.10
C LEU A 168 -10.17 -22.97 10.37
N GLN A 169 -10.43 -24.27 10.21
CA GLN A 169 -10.64 -25.21 11.31
C GLN A 169 -9.33 -25.72 11.96
N ASP A 170 -8.17 -25.53 11.32
CA ASP A 170 -6.85 -25.93 11.83
C ASP A 170 -6.15 -24.74 12.48
N GLY A 171 -6.01 -24.74 13.80
CA GLY A 171 -5.47 -23.64 14.58
C GLY A 171 -5.93 -23.68 16.04
N TYR A 172 -5.88 -22.53 16.71
CA TYR A 172 -6.37 -22.36 18.07
C TYR A 172 -7.03 -20.99 18.23
N THR A 173 -7.96 -20.88 19.17
CA THR A 173 -8.68 -19.65 19.51
C THR A 173 -7.97 -18.90 20.64
N SER A 174 -8.39 -17.66 20.93
CA SER A 174 -7.88 -16.91 22.10
C SER A 174 -8.13 -17.65 23.42
N GLU A 175 -9.23 -18.40 23.53
CA GLU A 175 -9.50 -19.20 24.73
C GLU A 175 -8.54 -20.38 24.86
N ASN A 176 -8.17 -20.99 23.72
CA ASN A 176 -7.12 -22.00 23.74
C ASN A 176 -5.76 -21.41 24.16
N ILE A 177 -5.44 -20.16 23.78
CA ILE A 177 -4.22 -19.49 24.26
C ILE A 177 -4.27 -19.31 25.78
N ARG A 178 -5.41 -18.87 26.34
CA ARG A 178 -5.57 -18.78 27.80
C ARG A 178 -5.38 -20.14 28.47
N ALA A 179 -5.96 -21.20 27.91
CA ALA A 179 -5.80 -22.55 28.42
C ALA A 179 -4.33 -23.02 28.37
N ILE A 180 -3.59 -22.67 27.31
CA ILE A 180 -2.14 -22.92 27.21
C ILE A 180 -1.39 -22.21 28.33
N VAL A 181 -1.65 -20.91 28.51
CA VAL A 181 -0.99 -20.08 29.53
C VAL A 181 -1.28 -20.63 30.93
N ARG A 182 -2.55 -20.92 31.24
CA ARG A 182 -2.97 -21.53 32.51
C ARG A 182 -2.28 -22.87 32.76
N TYR A 183 -2.24 -23.73 31.74
CA TYR A 183 -1.51 -25.00 31.85
C TYR A 183 -0.03 -24.77 32.13
N CYS A 184 0.62 -23.78 31.53
CA CYS A 184 2.01 -23.52 31.82
C CYS A 184 2.24 -22.94 33.23
N TRP A 185 1.35 -22.08 33.71
CA TRP A 185 1.47 -21.50 35.05
C TRP A 185 1.17 -22.49 36.19
N ALA A 186 0.26 -23.45 35.98
CA ALA A 186 -0.19 -24.38 37.03
C ALA A 186 0.13 -25.87 36.75
N GLY A 187 0.57 -26.22 35.55
CA GLY A 187 0.70 -27.60 35.10
C GLY A 187 1.74 -28.41 35.88
N TRP A 188 2.78 -27.76 36.39
CA TRP A 188 3.78 -28.40 37.24
C TRP A 188 3.17 -28.94 38.55
N LEU A 189 2.17 -28.28 39.12
CA LEU A 189 1.42 -28.76 40.29
C LEU A 189 0.58 -29.99 39.92
N SER A 190 -0.04 -29.97 38.73
CA SER A 190 -0.82 -31.12 38.23
C SER A 190 0.06 -32.34 37.94
N ASP A 191 1.31 -32.15 37.47
CA ASP A 191 2.26 -33.24 37.27
C ASP A 191 2.72 -33.84 38.61
N GLN A 192 2.92 -33.01 39.65
CA GLN A 192 3.22 -33.48 41.01
C GLN A 192 2.08 -34.34 41.58
N THR A 193 0.83 -33.85 41.49
CA THR A 193 -0.34 -34.59 42.00
C THR A 193 -0.62 -35.89 41.22
N ARG A 194 -0.20 -35.98 39.96
CA ARG A 194 -0.36 -37.17 39.10
C ARG A 194 0.81 -38.16 39.18
N GLY A 195 1.72 -38.00 40.14
CA GLY A 195 2.86 -38.90 40.36
C GLY A 195 3.90 -38.88 39.22
N ARG A 196 3.88 -37.85 38.35
CA ARG A 196 4.91 -37.65 37.32
C ARG A 196 6.07 -36.87 37.93
N LYS A 197 7.31 -37.18 37.54
CA LYS A 197 8.47 -36.39 37.95
C LYS A 197 8.26 -34.94 37.46
N PRO A 198 8.06 -33.96 38.37
CA PRO A 198 7.79 -32.59 37.94
C PRO A 198 9.00 -32.05 37.18
N GLN A 199 8.74 -31.50 35.99
CA GLN A 199 9.74 -30.72 35.27
C GLN A 199 9.87 -29.34 35.94
N ALA A 200 11.02 -28.67 35.75
CA ALA A 200 11.27 -27.36 36.33
C ALA A 200 10.18 -26.35 35.93
N GLN A 201 9.69 -25.54 36.88
CA GLN A 201 8.70 -24.49 36.64
C GLN A 201 9.13 -23.53 35.52
N GLU A 202 10.43 -23.21 35.47
CA GLU A 202 11.05 -22.42 34.40
C GLU A 202 10.69 -22.95 33.01
N ALA A 203 10.70 -24.26 32.80
CA ALA A 203 10.48 -24.83 31.48
C ALA A 203 9.04 -24.62 31.00
N TYR A 204 8.09 -24.56 31.93
CA TYR A 204 6.71 -24.20 31.63
C TYR A 204 6.57 -22.72 31.28
N LEU A 205 7.16 -21.82 32.07
CA LEU A 205 7.15 -20.38 31.79
C LEU A 205 7.84 -20.06 30.46
N ARG A 206 9.00 -20.68 30.19
CA ARG A 206 9.71 -20.63 28.91
C ARG A 206 8.81 -21.01 27.74
N THR A 207 8.00 -22.07 27.92
CA THR A 207 7.08 -22.56 26.89
C THR A 207 5.95 -21.57 26.61
N THR A 208 5.43 -20.89 27.64
CA THR A 208 4.46 -19.78 27.47
C THR A 208 5.04 -18.67 26.61
N VAL A 209 6.24 -18.19 26.96
CA VAL A 209 6.88 -17.07 26.26
C VAL A 209 7.23 -17.47 24.83
N ASP A 210 7.80 -18.67 24.60
CA ASP A 210 8.08 -19.19 23.25
C ASP A 210 6.81 -19.17 22.42
N PHE A 211 5.72 -19.77 22.92
CA PHE A 211 4.44 -19.82 22.23
C PHE A 211 3.90 -18.43 21.87
N LEU A 212 3.87 -17.50 22.83
CA LEU A 212 3.38 -16.14 22.63
C LEU A 212 4.24 -15.34 21.64
N PHE A 213 5.56 -15.50 21.62
CA PHE A 213 6.42 -14.91 20.60
C PHE A 213 6.05 -15.39 19.19
N GLY A 214 5.71 -16.67 19.04
CA GLY A 214 5.28 -17.20 17.75
C GLY A 214 3.93 -16.68 17.29
N HIS A 215 3.00 -16.44 18.23
CA HIS A 215 1.68 -15.91 17.94
C HIS A 215 1.72 -14.40 17.68
N ASN A 216 2.33 -13.64 18.60
CA ASN A 216 2.26 -12.18 18.66
C ASN A 216 3.32 -11.46 17.83
N MET A 217 4.44 -12.12 17.51
CA MET A 217 5.49 -11.58 16.63
C MET A 217 5.66 -12.39 15.33
N LEU A 218 4.79 -13.37 15.09
CA LEU A 218 4.82 -14.26 13.92
C LEU A 218 6.14 -14.98 13.69
N LEU A 219 6.99 -15.16 14.71
CA LEU A 219 8.34 -15.70 14.54
C LEU A 219 8.34 -17.20 14.18
N ARG A 220 9.37 -17.64 13.45
CA ARG A 220 9.60 -19.07 13.22
C ARG A 220 10.16 -19.72 14.48
N GLY A 221 9.87 -21.01 14.67
CA GLY A 221 10.40 -21.77 15.80
C GLY A 221 11.93 -21.73 15.88
N GLU A 222 12.64 -21.76 14.74
CA GLU A 222 14.10 -21.64 14.69
C GLU A 222 14.61 -20.27 15.14
N ASP A 223 13.96 -19.20 14.68
CA ASP A 223 14.35 -17.83 15.03
C ASP A 223 14.15 -17.59 16.53
N ARG A 224 13.03 -18.07 17.11
CA ARG A 224 12.74 -17.90 18.54
C ARG A 224 13.80 -18.55 19.43
N ARG A 225 14.24 -19.78 19.13
CA ARG A 225 15.17 -20.51 20.03
C ARG A 225 16.50 -19.79 20.19
N HIS A 226 16.94 -19.08 19.16
CA HIS A 226 18.24 -18.42 19.10
C HIS A 226 18.19 -16.93 19.44
N LEU A 227 17.08 -16.43 20.01
CA LEU A 227 17.00 -15.05 20.46
C LEU A 227 17.95 -14.80 21.62
N GLU A 228 18.75 -13.75 21.51
CA GLU A 228 19.65 -13.23 22.52
C GLU A 228 18.94 -12.13 23.33
N LEU A 229 19.38 -11.90 24.56
CA LEU A 229 18.87 -10.77 25.36
C LEU A 229 19.16 -9.43 24.67
N ALA A 230 20.30 -9.34 23.96
CA ALA A 230 20.72 -8.17 23.22
C ALA A 230 19.83 -7.84 22.00
N ASP A 231 18.99 -8.77 21.56
CA ASP A 231 18.03 -8.52 20.47
C ASP A 231 16.81 -7.71 20.94
N LEU A 232 16.59 -7.58 22.25
CA LEU A 232 15.40 -6.96 22.83
C LEU A 232 15.68 -5.54 23.32
N PHE A 233 14.78 -4.62 22.98
CA PHE A 233 14.82 -3.25 23.46
C PHE A 233 13.43 -2.63 23.54
N THR A 234 13.35 -1.40 24.06
CA THR A 234 12.11 -0.61 24.06
C THR A 234 12.35 0.81 23.59
N LEU A 235 11.32 1.42 23.03
CA LEU A 235 11.24 2.85 22.71
C LEU A 235 9.83 3.32 23.04
N ARG A 236 9.67 4.54 23.55
CA ARG A 236 8.35 5.09 23.85
C ARG A 236 7.53 5.24 22.56
N MET A 237 6.32 4.72 22.55
CA MET A 237 5.35 4.94 21.47
C MET A 237 4.19 5.79 21.99
N ASP A 238 3.75 6.75 21.18
CA ASP A 238 2.50 7.45 21.41
C ASP A 238 1.35 6.66 20.77
N GLU A 239 0.59 5.97 21.60
CA GLU A 239 -0.52 5.09 21.19
C GLU A 239 -1.83 5.41 21.92
N GLY A 240 -1.80 6.26 22.95
CA GLY A 240 -2.95 6.60 23.78
C GLY A 240 -2.54 7.10 25.18
N PRO A 241 -3.53 7.26 26.09
CA PRO A 241 -3.30 7.87 27.40
C PRO A 241 -2.45 7.02 28.34
N THR A 242 -2.43 5.69 28.18
CA THR A 242 -1.50 4.84 28.93
C THR A 242 -0.11 4.89 28.26
N PRO A 243 0.98 5.18 29.00
CA PRO A 243 2.33 5.11 28.45
C PRO A 243 2.60 3.77 27.75
N CYS A 244 2.94 3.82 26.46
CA CYS A 244 3.16 2.63 25.67
C CYS A 244 4.66 2.39 25.46
N TRP A 245 5.18 1.37 26.15
CA TRP A 245 6.55 0.89 26.02
C TRP A 245 6.52 -0.49 25.35
N PRO A 246 6.50 -0.55 24.00
CA PRO A 246 6.60 -1.81 23.28
C PRO A 246 7.87 -2.59 23.66
N MET A 247 7.76 -3.91 23.67
CA MET A 247 8.94 -4.77 23.59
C MET A 247 9.23 -4.98 22.10
N ILE A 248 10.37 -4.47 21.66
CA ILE A 248 10.82 -4.53 20.28
C ILE A 248 11.95 -5.56 20.21
N LEU A 249 11.85 -6.41 19.19
CA LEU A 249 12.84 -7.41 18.85
C LEU A 249 13.49 -7.01 17.53
N MET A 250 14.80 -6.87 17.55
CA MET A 250 15.64 -6.68 16.37
C MET A 250 16.14 -8.03 15.88
N LYS A 251 16.28 -8.18 14.56
CA LYS A 251 16.88 -9.37 13.97
C LYS A 251 17.72 -9.00 12.77
N LEU A 252 18.97 -9.47 12.77
CA LEU A 252 19.89 -9.32 11.65
C LEU A 252 19.99 -10.59 10.79
N ASN A 253 19.70 -11.76 11.37
CA ASN A 253 19.92 -13.04 10.70
C ASN A 253 18.74 -13.98 10.86
N GLY A 254 18.35 -14.65 9.78
CA GLY A 254 17.35 -15.72 9.81
C GLY A 254 17.18 -16.39 8.46
N LYS A 255 16.29 -17.39 8.37
CA LYS A 255 16.12 -18.18 7.14
C LYS A 255 15.88 -17.34 5.86
N THR A 256 15.15 -16.24 5.98
CA THR A 256 14.83 -15.30 4.89
C THR A 256 15.69 -14.04 4.88
N ASN A 257 16.60 -13.90 5.85
CA ASN A 257 17.44 -12.74 6.06
C ASN A 257 18.90 -13.21 6.19
N GLN A 258 19.51 -13.49 5.05
CA GLN A 258 20.86 -14.09 4.94
C GLN A 258 21.96 -13.04 4.79
N PHE A 259 21.58 -11.76 4.64
CA PHE A 259 22.47 -10.66 4.31
C PHE A 259 22.58 -9.63 5.44
N GLY A 260 22.14 -9.97 6.66
CA GLY A 260 22.27 -9.04 7.78
C GLY A 260 21.27 -7.87 7.75
N ARG A 261 20.12 -7.98 7.06
CA ARG A 261 19.16 -6.88 6.99
C ARG A 261 18.54 -6.63 8.35
N LEU A 262 18.26 -5.38 8.67
CA LEU A 262 17.64 -5.03 9.94
C LEU A 262 16.13 -5.29 9.86
N GLU A 263 15.62 -6.28 10.62
CA GLU A 263 14.21 -6.59 10.74
C GLU A 263 13.71 -6.27 12.16
N TYR A 264 12.56 -5.60 12.28
CA TYR A 264 11.95 -5.25 13.55
C TYR A 264 10.60 -5.95 13.74
N MET A 265 10.41 -6.52 14.93
CA MET A 265 9.15 -7.09 15.40
C MET A 265 8.79 -6.43 16.72
N GLY A 266 7.50 -6.18 16.98
CA GLY A 266 7.08 -5.49 18.19
C GLY A 266 5.81 -6.06 18.79
N VAL A 267 5.69 -5.94 20.10
CA VAL A 267 4.44 -6.17 20.85
C VAL A 267 4.25 -5.06 21.86
N VAL A 268 2.99 -4.75 22.18
CA VAL A 268 2.61 -3.86 23.28
C VAL A 268 1.85 -4.67 24.35
N ARG A 269 1.64 -4.11 25.54
CA ARG A 269 0.93 -4.85 26.59
C ARG A 269 -0.51 -5.10 26.17
N HIS A 270 -0.94 -6.35 26.31
CA HIS A 270 -2.29 -6.81 26.00
C HIS A 270 -3.32 -6.33 27.04
N LYS A 271 -4.60 -6.17 26.69
CA LYS A 271 -5.67 -5.82 27.66
C LYS A 271 -5.84 -6.84 28.79
N ASP A 272 -5.69 -8.11 28.44
CA ASP A 272 -5.71 -9.28 29.30
C ASP A 272 -4.26 -9.71 29.66
N PRO A 273 -3.86 -9.69 30.95
CA PRO A 273 -2.53 -10.13 31.41
C PRO A 273 -2.16 -11.54 30.96
N LEU A 274 -3.13 -12.47 30.86
CA LEU A 274 -2.86 -13.85 30.44
C LEU A 274 -2.38 -13.94 28.99
N LEU A 275 -2.75 -12.98 28.14
CA LEU A 275 -2.35 -12.94 26.73
C LEU A 275 -1.19 -11.98 26.47
N CYS A 276 -0.67 -11.31 27.51
CA CYS A 276 0.34 -10.27 27.40
C CYS A 276 1.76 -10.85 27.27
N THR A 277 2.32 -10.86 26.06
CA THR A 277 3.70 -11.34 25.83
C THR A 277 4.73 -10.64 26.71
N ILE A 278 4.61 -9.31 26.87
CA ILE A 278 5.52 -8.51 27.71
C ILE A 278 5.49 -9.01 29.16
N CYS A 279 4.30 -9.20 29.72
CA CYS A 279 4.09 -9.71 31.07
C CYS A 279 4.79 -11.05 31.27
N HIS A 280 4.48 -12.03 30.42
CA HIS A 280 5.06 -13.38 30.57
C HIS A 280 6.57 -13.40 30.36
N THR A 281 7.11 -12.53 29.50
CA THR A 281 8.56 -12.38 29.32
C THR A 281 9.22 -11.85 30.58
N ALA A 282 8.64 -10.81 31.18
CA ALA A 282 9.12 -10.21 32.41
C ALA A 282 9.11 -11.22 33.57
N PHE A 283 8.01 -11.96 33.76
CA PHE A 283 7.91 -12.99 34.80
C PHE A 283 8.83 -14.19 34.57
N TYR A 284 9.11 -14.54 33.31
CA TYR A 284 10.07 -15.59 33.00
C TYR A 284 11.51 -15.16 33.35
N LEU A 285 11.91 -13.92 33.07
CA LEU A 285 13.21 -13.37 33.51
C LEU A 285 13.27 -13.22 35.03
N PHE A 286 12.18 -12.78 35.66
CA PHE A 286 12.04 -12.74 37.12
C PHE A 286 12.29 -14.12 37.73
N HIS A 287 11.65 -15.16 37.19
CA HIS A 287 11.86 -16.52 37.68
C HIS A 287 13.31 -16.97 37.49
N ARG A 288 13.97 -16.62 36.38
CA ARG A 288 15.38 -16.97 36.16
C ARG A 288 16.30 -16.31 37.20
N TRP A 289 16.16 -15.00 37.40
CA TRP A 289 17.11 -14.25 38.22
C TRP A 289 16.77 -14.26 39.72
N GLU A 290 15.49 -14.16 40.10
CA GLU A 290 15.08 -14.05 41.51
C GLU A 290 14.76 -15.41 42.14
N ILE A 291 14.21 -16.35 41.37
CA ILE A 291 13.79 -17.65 41.91
C ILE A 291 14.85 -18.73 41.70
N MET A 292 15.49 -18.76 40.53
CA MET A 292 16.58 -19.71 40.26
C MET A 292 17.97 -19.16 40.59
N HIS A 293 18.08 -17.89 40.97
CA HIS A 293 19.34 -17.21 41.24
C HIS A 293 20.35 -17.35 40.09
N GLU A 294 19.86 -17.31 38.85
CA GLU A 294 20.72 -17.30 37.69
C GLU A 294 21.53 -15.99 37.65
N PRO A 295 22.83 -16.03 37.34
CA PRO A 295 23.65 -14.82 37.25
C PRO A 295 23.06 -13.79 36.29
N VAL A 296 23.01 -12.54 36.73
CA VAL A 296 22.56 -11.42 35.90
C VAL A 296 23.68 -10.93 34.97
N PRO A 297 23.35 -10.39 33.79
CA PRO A 297 24.36 -9.91 32.86
C PRO A 297 25.19 -8.75 33.43
N GLN A 298 26.47 -8.70 33.05
CA GLN A 298 27.38 -7.59 33.34
C GLN A 298 27.60 -6.79 32.05
N PHE A 299 27.54 -5.47 32.14
CA PHE A 299 27.49 -4.58 30.96
C PHE A 299 28.77 -3.77 30.75
N TYR A 300 29.90 -4.18 31.32
CA TYR A 300 31.19 -3.52 31.08
C TYR A 300 31.68 -3.68 29.64
N GLN A 301 31.43 -4.84 29.05
CA GLN A 301 31.83 -5.19 27.68
C GLN A 301 30.74 -6.00 27.00
N ARG A 302 30.51 -5.75 25.70
CA ARG A 302 29.49 -6.43 24.90
C ARG A 302 29.62 -7.95 24.93
N GLN A 303 30.85 -8.49 24.89
CA GLN A 303 31.11 -9.93 24.90
C GLN A 303 30.63 -10.63 26.19
N GLN A 304 30.52 -9.89 27.29
CA GLN A 304 30.11 -10.45 28.58
C GLN A 304 28.61 -10.75 28.63
N TRP A 305 27.79 -10.08 27.81
CA TRP A 305 26.33 -10.19 27.89
C TRP A 305 25.61 -10.57 26.59
N TYR A 306 26.18 -10.29 25.41
CA TYR A 306 25.54 -10.64 24.12
C TYR A 306 25.31 -12.14 23.96
N LYS A 307 26.13 -12.97 24.60
CA LYS A 307 26.03 -14.44 24.60
C LYS A 307 24.81 -15.00 25.33
N PHE A 308 24.10 -14.20 26.15
CA PHE A 308 22.97 -14.72 26.92
C PHE A 308 21.72 -14.86 26.05
N VAL A 309 21.15 -16.05 26.05
CA VAL A 309 19.92 -16.34 25.30
C VAL A 309 18.67 -16.06 26.13
N LEU A 310 17.61 -15.64 25.44
CA LEU A 310 16.29 -15.49 26.05
C LEU A 310 15.74 -16.87 26.43
N PHE A 311 15.74 -17.84 25.52
CA PHE A 311 15.21 -19.18 25.80
C PHE A 311 16.34 -20.18 26.08
N LYS A 312 16.70 -20.31 27.35
CA LYS A 312 17.81 -21.15 27.78
C LYS A 312 17.52 -22.65 27.64
N GLY A 313 18.57 -23.41 27.36
CA GLY A 313 18.62 -24.86 27.35
C GLY A 313 19.14 -25.39 28.69
N SER A 314 20.33 -25.98 28.66
CA SER A 314 21.06 -26.43 29.87
C SER A 314 21.54 -25.26 30.73
N ASP A 315 21.91 -24.16 30.09
CA ASP A 315 22.52 -22.99 30.69
C ASP A 315 22.08 -21.72 29.93
N SER A 316 22.47 -20.57 30.46
CA SER A 316 22.02 -19.25 30.00
C SER A 316 22.63 -18.77 28.69
N GLU A 317 23.66 -19.45 28.17
CA GLU A 317 24.35 -19.11 26.92
C GLU A 317 23.92 -20.00 25.75
N HIS A 318 23.32 -21.16 26.05
CA HIS A 318 22.92 -22.13 25.04
C HIS A 318 21.41 -22.23 24.88
N SER A 319 20.92 -22.06 23.65
CA SER A 319 19.52 -22.28 23.28
C SER A 319 19.07 -23.73 23.50
N PHE A 320 17.81 -23.91 23.90
CA PHE A 320 17.18 -25.24 23.90
C PHE A 320 17.02 -25.83 22.48
N SER A 321 16.97 -27.15 22.37
CA SER A 321 16.91 -27.85 21.08
C SER A 321 15.52 -27.81 20.42
N TYR A 322 15.47 -28.09 19.10
CA TYR A 322 14.19 -28.24 18.38
C TYR A 322 13.34 -29.38 18.95
N GLU A 323 13.96 -30.51 19.29
CA GLU A 323 13.29 -31.68 19.86
C GLU A 323 12.63 -31.32 21.20
N THR A 324 13.31 -30.49 22.00
CA THR A 324 12.80 -29.99 23.27
C THR A 324 11.59 -29.08 23.05
N GLN A 325 11.70 -28.11 22.13
CA GLN A 325 10.58 -27.22 21.76
C GLN A 325 9.36 -28.01 21.27
N LEU A 326 9.59 -28.98 20.38
CA LEU A 326 8.55 -29.82 19.82
C LEU A 326 7.87 -30.68 20.91
N LYS A 327 8.66 -31.27 21.81
CA LYS A 327 8.15 -32.04 22.95
C LYS A 327 7.21 -31.21 23.81
N TRP A 328 7.64 -30.01 24.22
CA TRP A 328 6.86 -29.13 25.09
C TRP A 328 5.57 -28.64 24.43
N ILE A 329 5.64 -28.17 23.17
CA ILE A 329 4.43 -27.77 22.42
C ILE A 329 3.44 -28.94 22.27
N ASN A 330 3.94 -30.15 22.01
CA ASN A 330 3.08 -31.34 21.94
C ASN A 330 2.42 -31.65 23.29
N GLN A 331 3.16 -31.57 24.38
CA GLN A 331 2.66 -31.81 25.73
C GLN A 331 1.54 -30.83 26.08
N VAL A 332 1.76 -29.53 25.85
CA VAL A 332 0.77 -28.48 26.08
C VAL A 332 -0.47 -28.69 25.20
N PHE A 333 -0.30 -28.97 23.91
CA PHE A 333 -1.45 -29.18 23.02
C PHE A 333 -2.27 -30.40 23.43
N GLN A 334 -1.62 -31.48 23.84
CA GLN A 334 -2.29 -32.67 24.34
C GLN A 334 -3.04 -32.39 25.65
N SER A 335 -2.48 -31.61 26.57
CA SER A 335 -3.11 -31.35 27.87
C SER A 335 -4.42 -30.58 27.76
N ILE A 336 -4.57 -29.75 26.72
CA ILE A 336 -5.80 -28.97 26.46
C ILE A 336 -6.65 -29.48 25.30
N GLY A 337 -6.35 -30.68 24.77
CA GLY A 337 -7.12 -31.30 23.69
C GLY A 337 -6.96 -30.65 22.30
N LEU A 338 -5.92 -29.84 22.08
CA LEU A 338 -5.63 -29.25 20.77
C LEU A 338 -4.99 -30.25 19.82
N ASN A 339 -5.68 -30.53 18.72
CA ASN A 339 -5.19 -31.42 17.66
C ASN A 339 -4.69 -30.66 16.43
N SER A 340 -3.58 -29.92 16.58
CA SER A 340 -2.91 -29.24 15.45
C SER A 340 -1.76 -30.10 14.91
N LYS A 341 -1.66 -30.25 13.57
CA LYS A 341 -0.47 -30.86 12.94
C LYS A 341 0.68 -29.87 12.79
N LYS A 342 0.41 -28.55 12.79
CA LYS A 342 1.45 -27.53 12.90
C LYS A 342 1.87 -27.44 14.37
N LYS A 343 3.15 -27.69 14.65
CA LYS A 343 3.67 -27.68 16.03
C LYS A 343 4.34 -26.36 16.33
N THR A 344 5.66 -26.28 16.18
CA THR A 344 6.49 -25.07 16.45
C THR A 344 6.19 -23.88 15.54
N HIS A 345 5.41 -24.07 14.46
CA HIS A 345 4.98 -23.00 13.54
C HIS A 345 3.49 -22.63 13.66
N SER A 346 2.76 -23.24 14.60
CA SER A 346 1.33 -22.96 14.80
C SER A 346 1.05 -21.50 15.14
N GLY A 347 1.93 -20.87 15.94
CA GLY A 347 1.93 -19.44 16.27
C GLY A 347 1.84 -18.56 15.05
N ARG A 348 2.81 -18.72 14.15
CA ARG A 348 2.94 -17.88 12.96
C ARG A 348 1.73 -17.93 12.04
N SER A 349 1.09 -19.09 11.86
CA SER A 349 -0.13 -19.17 11.04
C SER A 349 -1.37 -18.67 11.76
N SER A 350 -1.49 -18.99 13.06
CA SER A 350 -2.70 -18.66 13.83
C SER A 350 -2.75 -17.17 14.19
N GLY A 351 -1.60 -16.54 14.46
CA GLY A 351 -1.50 -15.09 14.72
C GLY A 351 -1.87 -14.26 13.49
N ALA A 352 -1.37 -14.63 12.32
CA ALA A 352 -1.73 -13.96 11.07
C ALA A 352 -3.23 -14.08 10.77
N ARG A 353 -3.81 -15.27 10.96
CA ARG A 353 -5.26 -15.48 10.82
C ARG A 353 -6.06 -14.71 11.87
N HIS A 354 -5.57 -14.65 13.11
CA HIS A 354 -6.22 -13.87 14.17
C HIS A 354 -6.31 -12.40 13.78
N ALA A 355 -5.20 -11.82 13.28
CA ALA A 355 -5.17 -10.45 12.80
C ALA A 355 -6.12 -10.22 11.60
N GLU A 356 -6.13 -11.12 10.62
CA GLU A 356 -7.03 -11.06 9.46
C GLU A 356 -8.52 -11.07 9.88
N LEU A 357 -8.89 -11.97 10.80
CA LEU A 357 -10.27 -12.06 11.31
C LEU A 357 -10.72 -10.82 12.07
N GLN A 358 -9.77 -10.04 12.62
CA GLN A 358 -10.04 -8.78 13.30
C GLN A 358 -9.96 -7.55 12.37
N GLY A 359 -9.79 -7.76 11.06
CA GLY A 359 -9.84 -6.70 10.04
C GLY A 359 -8.51 -5.97 9.83
N VAL A 360 -7.37 -6.55 10.21
CA VAL A 360 -6.05 -6.01 9.84
C VAL A 360 -5.81 -6.21 8.35
N ASP A 361 -5.31 -5.17 7.69
CA ASP A 361 -4.99 -5.23 6.27
C ASP A 361 -3.86 -6.23 5.96
N GLU A 362 -3.90 -6.83 4.77
CA GLU A 362 -2.91 -7.83 4.35
C GLU A 362 -1.48 -7.27 4.36
N ASN A 363 -1.29 -5.98 4.03
CA ASN A 363 0.04 -5.37 3.98
C ASN A 363 0.66 -5.26 5.37
N SER A 364 -0.11 -4.86 6.39
CA SER A 364 0.34 -4.85 7.78
C SER A 364 0.66 -6.26 8.29
N ILE A 365 -0.14 -7.28 7.91
CA ILE A 365 0.15 -8.68 8.24
C ILE A 365 1.43 -9.17 7.53
N ARG A 366 1.62 -8.83 6.24
CA ARG A 366 2.82 -9.17 5.48
C ARG A 366 4.07 -8.52 6.04
N ARG A 367 3.99 -7.26 6.50
CA ARG A 367 5.09 -6.58 7.21
C ARG A 367 5.41 -7.26 8.53
N ALA A 368 4.40 -7.55 9.37
CA ALA A 368 4.60 -8.28 10.62
C ALA A 368 5.20 -9.68 10.42
N GLY A 369 4.84 -10.35 9.32
CA GLY A 369 5.39 -11.64 8.95
C GLY A 369 6.76 -11.56 8.26
N HIS A 370 7.25 -10.39 7.86
CA HIS A 370 8.39 -10.23 6.94
C HIS A 370 8.23 -11.08 5.67
N TRP A 371 7.04 -11.03 5.08
CA TRP A 371 6.71 -11.71 3.82
C TRP A 371 6.93 -10.83 2.58
N ASN A 372 7.20 -9.54 2.76
CA ASN A 372 7.59 -8.63 1.68
C ASN A 372 9.12 -8.61 1.50
N GLN A 373 9.58 -8.65 0.25
CA GLN A 373 11.00 -8.54 -0.11
C GLN A 373 11.26 -7.42 -1.13
N ASP A 374 10.37 -6.43 -1.22
CA ASP A 374 10.56 -5.29 -2.11
C ASP A 374 11.63 -4.32 -1.59
N SER A 375 12.20 -3.53 -2.51
CA SER A 375 13.26 -2.56 -2.20
C SER A 375 12.81 -1.51 -1.18
N MET A 376 11.52 -1.17 -1.16
CA MET A 376 10.95 -0.18 -0.24
C MET A 376 11.00 -0.67 1.22
N SER A 377 10.56 -1.90 1.48
CA SER A 377 10.62 -2.53 2.79
C SER A 377 12.06 -2.81 3.23
N ASN A 378 12.97 -3.05 2.29
CA ASN A 378 14.37 -3.37 2.58
C ASN A 378 15.26 -2.13 2.85
N CYS A 379 14.91 -0.96 2.31
CA CYS A 379 15.80 0.21 2.32
C CYS A 379 15.21 1.45 3.02
N TYR A 380 13.87 1.57 3.13
CA TYR A 380 13.24 2.85 3.50
C TYR A 380 12.20 2.76 4.61
N LEU A 381 11.64 1.58 4.91
CA LEU A 381 10.60 1.41 5.93
C LEU A 381 11.16 0.72 7.18
N SER A 382 11.34 1.47 8.27
CA SER A 382 11.73 0.97 9.59
C SER A 382 10.56 0.90 10.60
N GLU A 383 9.34 1.24 10.18
CA GLU A 383 8.21 1.35 11.08
C GLU A 383 7.58 0.00 11.45
N LEU A 384 7.28 -0.16 12.74
CA LEU A 384 6.54 -1.29 13.28
C LEU A 384 5.11 -1.34 12.70
N PRO A 385 4.56 -2.54 12.41
CA PRO A 385 3.20 -2.69 11.87
C PRO A 385 2.13 -2.43 12.97
N ARG A 386 1.92 -1.16 13.32
CA ARG A 386 1.05 -0.72 14.43
C ARG A 386 -0.36 -1.33 14.42
N PRO A 387 -1.10 -1.39 13.29
CA PRO A 387 -2.44 -2.00 13.26
C PRO A 387 -2.43 -3.48 13.69
N PHE A 388 -1.41 -4.23 13.26
CA PHE A 388 -1.22 -5.62 13.66
C PHE A 388 -0.88 -5.74 15.15
N ILE A 389 0.03 -4.91 15.64
CA ILE A 389 0.48 -4.91 17.05
C ILE A 389 -0.68 -4.59 18.00
N ARG A 390 -1.51 -3.58 17.68
CA ARG A 390 -2.73 -3.23 18.45
C ARG A 390 -3.70 -4.41 18.51
N THR A 391 -3.92 -5.04 17.37
CA THR A 391 -4.84 -6.18 17.25
C THR A 391 -4.41 -7.35 18.13
N LEU A 392 -3.13 -7.71 18.09
CA LEU A 392 -2.61 -8.79 18.93
C LEU A 392 -2.42 -8.39 20.40
N ALA A 393 -2.70 -7.13 20.77
CA ALA A 393 -2.83 -6.65 22.13
C ALA A 393 -4.31 -6.53 22.61
N GLY A 394 -5.28 -6.91 21.77
CA GLY A 394 -6.72 -6.87 22.09
C GLY A 394 -7.40 -5.52 21.81
N PHE A 395 -6.79 -4.67 20.99
CA PHE A 395 -7.36 -3.40 20.51
C PHE A 395 -7.80 -3.54 19.04
N LYS A 396 -8.69 -2.67 18.56
CA LYS A 396 -9.04 -2.67 17.13
C LYS A 396 -7.86 -2.11 16.31
N PRO A 397 -7.68 -2.54 15.04
CA PRO A 397 -6.62 -2.00 14.19
C PRO A 397 -6.68 -0.47 14.03
N THR A 398 -7.89 0.10 14.08
CA THR A 398 -8.19 1.53 13.96
C THR A 398 -8.07 2.33 15.26
N ASP A 399 -7.76 1.69 16.40
CA ASP A 399 -7.70 2.35 17.73
C ASP A 399 -6.43 3.19 17.94
N GLN A 400 -5.93 3.85 16.90
CA GLN A 400 -4.77 4.75 17.05
C GLN A 400 -5.08 5.87 18.04
N GLY A 401 -4.21 6.06 19.03
CA GLY A 401 -4.40 7.07 20.08
C GLY A 401 -5.40 6.68 21.17
N ASN A 402 -5.94 5.45 21.16
CA ASN A 402 -6.90 4.93 22.14
C ASN A 402 -6.34 3.79 23.00
N TYR A 403 -5.02 3.60 23.01
CA TYR A 403 -4.35 2.62 23.87
C TYR A 403 -4.51 3.00 25.34
N TYR A 404 -5.41 2.29 26.02
CA TYR A 404 -5.68 2.47 27.43
C TYR A 404 -5.76 1.12 28.14
N LEU A 405 -5.00 0.98 29.21
CA LEU A 405 -5.00 -0.17 30.10
C LEU A 405 -5.38 0.29 31.50
N PRO A 406 -6.61 0.00 31.97
CA PRO A 406 -7.05 0.40 33.32
C PRO A 406 -6.08 -0.04 34.42
N ARG A 407 -5.58 -1.28 34.31
CA ARG A 407 -4.60 -1.85 35.27
C ARG A 407 -3.21 -1.21 35.25
N ALA A 408 -2.95 -0.30 34.31
CA ALA A 408 -1.69 0.43 34.20
C ALA A 408 -1.89 1.95 34.39
N ALA A 409 -3.08 2.39 34.81
CA ALA A 409 -3.36 3.81 35.02
C ALA A 409 -2.82 4.33 36.36
N ILE A 410 -2.49 3.44 37.30
CA ILE A 410 -1.80 3.78 38.55
C ILE A 410 -0.36 3.32 38.44
N GLU A 411 0.57 4.27 38.62
CA GLU A 411 1.99 3.97 38.69
C GLU A 411 2.33 3.26 40.02
N PRO A 412 3.12 2.18 40.00
CA PRO A 412 3.51 1.49 41.22
C PRO A 412 4.41 2.38 42.10
N PRO A 413 4.32 2.26 43.44
CA PRO A 413 5.22 2.93 44.37
C PRO A 413 6.69 2.71 44.00
N GLU A 414 7.47 3.79 44.01
CA GLU A 414 8.89 3.74 43.66
C GLU A 414 9.69 2.78 44.57
N THR A 415 9.26 2.64 45.82
CA THR A 415 9.81 1.67 46.79
C THR A 415 9.71 0.23 46.32
N LEU A 416 8.65 -0.12 45.58
CA LEU A 416 8.47 -1.46 45.00
C LEU A 416 9.26 -1.60 43.71
N VAL A 417 9.24 -0.58 42.85
CA VAL A 417 9.97 -0.58 41.57
C VAL A 417 11.47 -0.76 41.80
N ARG A 418 12.06 0.02 42.72
CA ARG A 418 13.49 -0.05 43.04
C ARG A 418 13.88 -1.30 43.84
N ALA A 419 12.93 -1.92 44.56
CA ALA A 419 13.19 -3.18 45.25
C ALA A 419 13.35 -4.38 44.30
N LEU A 420 12.81 -4.28 43.08
CA LEU A 420 12.90 -5.30 42.06
C LEU A 420 14.12 -5.05 41.16
N TRP A 421 15.08 -5.97 41.11
CA TRP A 421 16.33 -5.85 40.34
C TRP A 421 17.12 -4.55 40.58
N PRO A 422 17.49 -4.16 41.81
CA PRO A 422 18.13 -2.86 42.12
C PRO A 422 19.36 -2.53 41.26
N TRP A 423 20.08 -3.55 40.79
CA TRP A 423 21.24 -3.44 39.91
C TRP A 423 20.94 -2.72 38.58
N ILE A 424 19.70 -2.67 38.10
CA ILE A 424 19.35 -1.93 36.88
C ILE A 424 19.65 -0.43 37.04
N ASP A 425 19.36 0.15 38.21
CA ASP A 425 19.59 1.58 38.46
C ASP A 425 21.08 1.91 38.47
N GLN A 426 21.88 1.00 39.02
CA GLN A 426 23.34 1.11 39.02
C GLN A 426 23.91 1.12 37.59
N TRP A 427 23.41 0.24 36.71
CA TRP A 427 23.84 0.18 35.32
C TRP A 427 23.31 1.33 34.46
N LEU A 428 22.07 1.77 34.68
CA LEU A 428 21.55 2.97 34.01
C LEU A 428 22.38 4.21 34.39
N ALA A 429 22.72 4.36 35.67
CA ALA A 429 23.60 5.43 36.15
C ALA A 429 25.02 5.33 35.56
N TRP A 430 25.56 4.11 35.38
CA TRP A 430 26.86 3.89 34.74
C TRP A 430 26.92 4.40 33.29
N PHE A 431 25.86 4.18 32.50
CA PHE A 431 25.82 4.62 31.11
C PHE A 431 25.43 6.09 30.92
N SER A 432 24.77 6.70 31.89
CA SER A 432 24.31 8.11 31.81
C SER A 432 24.61 8.89 33.09
N PRO A 433 25.89 8.97 33.54
CA PRO A 433 26.24 9.61 34.80
C PRO A 433 25.99 11.12 34.82
N SER A 434 25.92 11.76 33.64
CA SER A 434 25.63 13.20 33.49
C SER A 434 24.15 13.56 33.71
N GLU A 435 23.23 12.59 33.68
CA GLU A 435 21.79 12.82 33.87
C GLU A 435 21.36 12.83 35.35
N LEU A 436 22.27 12.48 36.27
CA LEU A 436 22.02 12.37 37.70
C LEU A 436 22.81 13.42 38.50
N ASN A 437 22.20 13.96 39.55
CA ASN A 437 22.89 14.89 40.46
C ASN A 437 23.92 14.13 41.33
N PRO A 438 25.12 14.70 41.61
CA PRO A 438 26.15 14.10 42.48
C PRO A 438 25.64 13.50 43.81
N VAL A 439 24.61 14.09 44.42
CA VAL A 439 24.00 13.62 45.68
C VAL A 439 23.22 12.31 45.51
N GLU A 440 22.65 12.07 44.33
CA GLU A 440 21.96 10.82 44.00
C GLU A 440 22.97 9.75 43.56
N LEU A 441 24.01 10.16 42.83
CA LEU A 441 25.11 9.28 42.44
C LEU A 441 25.83 8.69 43.66
N SER A 442 26.06 9.49 44.70
CA SER A 442 26.73 9.04 45.93
C SER A 442 25.90 8.07 46.78
N LYS A 443 24.61 7.91 46.49
CA LYS A 443 23.71 6.97 47.19
C LYS A 443 23.61 5.62 46.48
N LEU A 444 24.18 5.50 45.28
CA LEU A 444 24.17 4.28 44.49
C LEU A 444 25.52 3.57 44.66
N ASP A 445 25.49 2.29 45.05
CA ASP A 445 26.64 1.40 44.98
C ASP A 445 26.91 1.04 43.52
N LEU A 446 27.61 1.92 42.79
CA LEU A 446 28.01 1.65 41.41
C LEU A 446 28.88 0.39 41.36
N PRO A 447 28.73 -0.45 40.32
CA PRO A 447 29.45 -1.71 40.27
C PRO A 447 30.95 -1.40 40.12
N PRO A 448 31.84 -2.19 40.76
CA PRO A 448 33.28 -1.94 40.72
C PRO A 448 33.84 -2.34 39.36
N LEU A 449 34.73 -1.50 38.81
CA LEU A 449 35.42 -1.78 37.55
C LEU A 449 36.11 -3.16 37.59
N PRO A 450 36.09 -3.95 36.51
CA PRO A 450 36.84 -5.21 36.44
C PRO A 450 38.34 -5.00 36.73
N LEU A 451 38.99 -5.96 37.40
CA LEU A 451 40.41 -5.91 37.78
C LEU A 451 41.35 -5.55 36.63
N LEU A 452 41.11 -6.11 35.43
CA LEU A 452 41.92 -5.83 34.25
C LEU A 452 41.76 -4.39 33.73
N VAL A 453 40.58 -3.79 33.91
CA VAL A 453 40.33 -2.38 33.59
C VAL A 453 41.01 -1.47 34.61
N GLN A 454 40.94 -1.82 35.90
CA GLN A 454 41.67 -1.11 36.97
C GLN A 454 43.20 -1.18 36.77
N GLN A 455 43.68 -2.26 36.15
CA GLN A 455 45.09 -2.46 35.78
C GLN A 455 45.47 -1.87 34.41
N GLY A 456 44.54 -1.19 33.72
CA GLY A 456 44.79 -0.49 32.45
C GLY A 456 44.91 -1.37 31.21
N VAL A 457 44.52 -2.65 31.29
CA VAL A 457 44.72 -3.66 30.23
C VAL A 457 43.52 -3.75 29.27
N GLU A 458 42.30 -3.46 29.73
CA GLU A 458 41.07 -3.57 28.93
C GLU A 458 40.23 -2.28 28.93
N LYS A 459 39.53 -2.02 27.81
CA LYS A 459 38.59 -0.90 27.65
C LYS A 459 37.15 -1.34 27.99
N CYS A 460 36.34 -0.42 28.51
CA CYS A 460 34.90 -0.60 28.74
C CYS A 460 34.06 -0.02 27.58
N ASP A 461 32.92 -0.65 27.30
CA ASP A 461 31.96 -0.27 26.24
C ASP A 461 30.91 0.73 26.76
N GLN A 462 31.33 1.94 27.15
CA GLN A 462 30.41 2.97 27.68
C GLN A 462 29.37 3.48 26.66
N ASP A 463 29.53 3.15 25.38
CA ASP A 463 28.63 3.50 24.28
C ASP A 463 27.75 2.33 23.81
N ASP A 464 27.54 1.30 24.64
CA ASP A 464 26.66 0.17 24.31
C ASP A 464 25.17 0.57 24.33
N LEU A 465 24.67 1.02 23.18
CA LEU A 465 23.27 1.37 22.96
C LEU A 465 22.29 0.20 23.19
N ALA A 466 22.72 -1.04 22.93
CA ALA A 466 21.89 -2.22 23.15
C ALA A 466 21.72 -2.44 24.66
N ALA A 467 22.78 -2.31 25.44
CA ALA A 467 22.71 -2.41 26.90
C ALA A 467 21.80 -1.33 27.49
N GLN A 468 21.99 -0.07 27.08
CA GLN A 468 21.15 1.05 27.52
C GLN A 468 19.67 0.82 27.22
N SER A 469 19.35 0.35 26.01
CA SER A 469 17.96 0.17 25.58
C SER A 469 17.33 -1.10 26.19
N PHE A 470 18.12 -2.15 26.42
CA PHE A 470 17.69 -3.35 27.15
C PHE A 470 17.45 -3.05 28.63
N LEU A 471 18.29 -2.25 29.29
CA LEU A 471 18.09 -1.80 30.67
C LEU A 471 16.82 -0.94 30.80
N LYS A 472 16.53 -0.08 29.82
CA LYS A 472 15.25 0.65 29.75
C LYS A 472 14.05 -0.29 29.61
N LEU A 473 14.18 -1.37 28.82
CA LEU A 473 13.15 -2.40 28.72
C LEU A 473 12.97 -3.12 30.07
N LEU A 474 14.05 -3.49 30.76
CA LEU A 474 13.97 -4.11 32.09
C LEU A 474 13.37 -3.17 33.15
N SER A 475 13.66 -1.87 33.07
CA SER A 475 13.02 -0.86 33.90
C SER A 475 11.50 -0.86 33.68
N SER A 476 11.04 -0.92 32.42
CA SER A 476 9.61 -1.08 32.12
C SER A 476 9.04 -2.40 32.66
N PHE A 477 9.82 -3.49 32.63
CA PHE A 477 9.41 -4.78 33.17
C PHE A 477 9.19 -4.76 34.67
N ARG A 478 9.94 -3.96 35.45
CA ARG A 478 9.68 -3.78 36.88
C ARG A 478 8.25 -3.31 37.12
N THR A 479 7.82 -2.27 36.41
CA THR A 479 6.45 -1.74 36.45
C THR A 479 5.42 -2.78 36.02
N VAL A 480 5.69 -3.51 34.92
CA VAL A 480 4.79 -4.55 34.41
C VAL A 480 4.62 -5.69 35.41
N ILE A 481 5.71 -6.18 36.03
CA ILE A 481 5.66 -7.25 37.03
C ILE A 481 4.79 -6.83 38.21
N ILE A 482 5.01 -5.63 38.75
CA ILE A 482 4.26 -5.15 39.92
C ILE A 482 2.77 -4.98 39.59
N GLN A 483 2.43 -4.40 38.45
CA GLN A 483 1.04 -4.21 38.02
C GLN A 483 0.33 -5.52 37.66
N ASP A 484 0.98 -6.40 36.89
CA ASP A 484 0.36 -7.65 36.41
C ASP A 484 0.38 -8.77 37.47
N ALA A 485 1.27 -8.70 38.49
CA ALA A 485 1.26 -9.60 39.64
C ALA A 485 -0.09 -9.59 40.38
N VAL A 486 -0.74 -8.42 40.47
CA VAL A 486 -2.07 -8.26 41.10
C VAL A 486 -3.08 -9.27 40.56
N PHE A 487 -3.10 -9.47 39.23
CA PHE A 487 -4.05 -10.37 38.57
C PHE A 487 -3.52 -11.79 38.48
N LEU A 488 -2.23 -11.98 38.20
CA LEU A 488 -1.65 -13.32 38.09
C LEU A 488 -1.56 -14.03 39.45
N GLN A 489 -1.42 -13.31 40.56
CA GLN A 489 -1.48 -13.87 41.91
C GLN A 489 -2.89 -14.39 42.24
N GLN A 490 -3.93 -13.69 41.79
CA GLN A 490 -5.32 -14.14 41.94
C GLN A 490 -5.63 -15.36 41.06
N GLU A 491 -5.13 -15.38 39.82
CA GLU A 491 -5.34 -16.51 38.90
C GLU A 491 -4.53 -17.75 39.31
N PHE A 492 -3.33 -17.56 39.84
CA PHE A 492 -2.38 -18.65 40.17
C PHE A 492 -1.86 -18.58 41.61
N PRO A 493 -2.72 -18.60 42.64
CA PRO A 493 -2.31 -18.36 44.03
C PRO A 493 -1.29 -19.40 44.56
N GLY A 494 -1.32 -20.62 44.01
CA GLY A 494 -0.39 -21.70 44.37
C GLY A 494 1.00 -21.61 43.72
N HIS A 495 1.30 -20.56 42.93
CA HIS A 495 2.62 -20.44 42.31
C HIS A 495 3.70 -20.03 43.33
N SER A 496 4.82 -20.76 43.32
CA SER A 496 5.98 -20.53 44.21
C SER A 496 6.49 -19.09 44.21
N MET A 497 6.54 -18.43 43.04
CA MET A 497 7.00 -17.04 42.92
C MET A 497 6.31 -16.03 43.86
N TRP A 498 5.09 -16.30 44.32
CA TRP A 498 4.40 -15.41 45.25
C TRP A 498 4.95 -15.46 46.68
N THR A 499 5.82 -16.42 47.01
CA THR A 499 6.55 -16.44 48.29
C THR A 499 7.68 -15.42 48.33
N HIS A 500 8.04 -14.82 47.20
CA HIS A 500 9.09 -13.81 47.14
C HIS A 500 8.72 -12.60 48.01
N PRO A 501 9.64 -12.08 48.85
CA PRO A 501 9.35 -11.00 49.81
C PRO A 501 8.70 -9.76 49.20
N LEU A 502 9.04 -9.41 47.95
CA LEU A 502 8.44 -8.29 47.22
C LEU A 502 6.90 -8.29 47.27
N PHE A 503 6.28 -9.45 47.04
CA PHE A 503 4.82 -9.59 46.96
C PHE A 503 4.14 -9.73 48.33
N GLN A 504 4.93 -9.81 49.41
CA GLN A 504 4.45 -9.91 50.79
C GLN A 504 4.51 -8.57 51.53
N ARG A 505 5.10 -7.53 50.93
CA ARG A 505 5.20 -6.20 51.54
C ARG A 505 3.83 -5.52 51.64
N SER A 506 3.66 -4.71 52.68
CA SER A 506 2.41 -3.96 52.93
C SER A 506 2.13 -2.89 51.87
N ASP A 507 3.16 -2.27 51.29
CA ASP A 507 3.03 -1.31 50.19
C ASP A 507 2.56 -1.98 48.88
N PHE A 508 2.97 -3.23 48.61
CA PHE A 508 2.44 -4.02 47.50
C PHE A 508 0.97 -4.40 47.71
N GLN A 509 0.60 -4.86 48.91
CA GLN A 509 -0.80 -5.20 49.23
C GLN A 509 -1.74 -3.98 49.08
N SER A 510 -1.30 -2.82 49.56
CA SER A 510 -2.04 -1.56 49.43
C SER A 510 -2.21 -1.15 47.97
N PHE A 511 -1.14 -1.24 47.17
CA PHE A 511 -1.17 -0.96 45.73
C PHE A 511 -2.08 -1.94 44.97
N SER A 512 -2.02 -3.23 45.30
CA SER A 512 -2.85 -4.28 44.71
C SER A 512 -4.34 -3.97 44.87
N GLN A 513 -4.75 -3.57 46.08
CA GLN A 513 -6.13 -3.20 46.35
C GLN A 513 -6.60 -2.00 45.50
N GLN A 514 -5.76 -0.96 45.39
CA GLN A 514 -6.08 0.23 44.57
C GLN A 514 -6.27 -0.13 43.09
N ILE A 515 -5.42 -0.98 42.52
CA ILE A 515 -5.52 -1.44 41.13
C ILE A 515 -6.81 -2.25 40.92
N ILE A 516 -7.15 -3.16 41.84
CA ILE A 516 -8.38 -3.98 41.76
C ILE A 516 -9.62 -3.09 41.76
N ASP A 517 -9.67 -2.13 42.69
CA ASP A 517 -10.81 -1.22 42.83
C ASP A 517 -10.94 -0.31 41.60
N LEU A 518 -9.81 0.18 41.06
CA LEU A 518 -9.80 0.94 39.83
C LEU A 518 -10.32 0.13 38.65
N VAL A 519 -9.81 -1.09 38.41
CA VAL A 519 -10.25 -1.90 37.26
C VAL A 519 -11.75 -2.23 37.34
N ARG A 520 -12.27 -2.49 38.55
CA ARG A 520 -13.70 -2.74 38.77
C ARG A 520 -14.59 -1.52 38.48
N THR A 521 -14.10 -0.32 38.76
CA THR A 521 -14.87 0.93 38.64
C THR A 521 -14.57 1.72 37.36
N SER A 522 -13.52 1.35 36.63
CA SER A 522 -13.02 2.12 35.49
C SER A 522 -14.01 2.18 34.34
N GLU A 523 -14.42 3.41 33.98
CA GLU A 523 -14.99 3.70 32.68
C GLU A 523 -13.89 4.08 31.68
N THR A 524 -14.18 3.94 30.39
CA THR A 524 -13.27 4.42 29.33
C THR A 524 -13.10 5.95 29.45
N PRO A 525 -11.86 6.48 29.47
CA PRO A 525 -11.61 7.92 29.61
C PRO A 525 -12.43 8.78 28.65
N HIS A 526 -12.92 9.93 29.12
CA HIS A 526 -13.74 10.86 28.32
C HIS A 526 -13.06 11.28 27.03
N GLU A 527 -11.74 11.45 27.03
CA GLU A 527 -10.96 11.79 25.83
C GLU A 527 -11.06 10.70 24.74
N ILE A 528 -11.02 9.42 25.13
CA ILE A 528 -11.21 8.30 24.21
C ILE A 528 -12.65 8.26 23.69
N LYS A 529 -13.64 8.45 24.59
CA LYS A 529 -15.05 8.53 24.19
C LYS A 529 -15.27 9.67 23.17
N LEU A 530 -14.69 10.85 23.40
CA LEU A 530 -14.75 11.99 22.48
C LEU A 530 -14.10 11.67 21.13
N ARG A 531 -12.87 11.14 21.12
CA ARG A 531 -12.16 10.77 19.89
C ARG A 531 -12.90 9.70 19.08
N GLN A 532 -13.59 8.76 19.74
CA GLN A 532 -14.43 7.76 19.09
C GLN A 532 -15.76 8.34 18.57
N THR A 533 -16.31 9.36 19.24
CA THR A 533 -17.62 9.92 18.92
C THR A 533 -17.56 10.99 17.84
N ILE A 534 -16.48 11.78 17.77
CA ILE A 534 -16.32 12.87 16.79
C ILE A 534 -16.47 12.39 15.34
N PRO A 535 -15.83 11.30 14.88
CA PRO A 535 -16.03 10.80 13.51
C PRO A 535 -17.47 10.34 13.23
N LEU A 536 -18.15 9.80 14.24
CA LEU A 536 -19.56 9.37 14.11
C LEU A 536 -20.50 10.57 13.98
N VAL A 537 -20.25 11.62 14.77
CA VAL A 537 -20.97 12.91 14.68
C VAL A 537 -20.68 13.58 13.34
N ALA A 538 -19.44 13.61 12.90
CA ALA A 538 -19.05 14.15 11.59
C ALA A 538 -19.76 13.41 10.45
N ASN A 539 -19.75 12.07 10.44
CA ASN A 539 -20.48 11.28 9.45
C ASN A 539 -21.99 11.55 9.47
N ARG A 540 -22.59 11.73 10.66
CA ARG A 540 -24.00 12.12 10.77
C ARG A 540 -24.27 13.50 10.20
N ILE A 541 -23.42 14.48 10.46
CA ILE A 541 -23.52 15.83 9.89
C ILE A 541 -23.38 15.78 8.36
N THR A 542 -22.43 15.01 7.83
CA THR A 542 -22.29 14.81 6.38
C THR A 542 -23.54 14.17 5.78
N THR A 543 -24.08 13.13 6.42
CA THR A 543 -25.32 12.47 5.97
C THR A 543 -26.51 13.44 5.99
N ILE A 544 -26.60 14.32 7.00
CA ILE A 544 -27.63 15.37 7.06
C ILE A 544 -27.43 16.38 5.92
N GLY A 545 -26.19 16.76 5.61
CA GLY A 545 -25.85 17.61 4.48
C GLY A 545 -26.28 17.00 3.15
N GLU A 546 -25.94 15.74 2.89
CA GLU A 546 -26.33 15.00 1.69
C GLU A 546 -27.86 14.89 1.56
N ASN A 547 -28.57 14.64 2.66
CA ASN A 547 -30.03 14.61 2.67
C ASN A 547 -30.65 15.99 2.37
N LEU A 548 -30.07 17.07 2.89
CA LEU A 548 -30.53 18.43 2.60
C LEU A 548 -30.29 18.80 1.13
N GLU A 549 -29.13 18.45 0.56
CA GLU A 549 -28.85 18.62 -0.86
C GLU A 549 -29.85 17.86 -1.74
N HIS A 550 -30.17 16.62 -1.38
CA HIS A 550 -31.17 15.83 -2.08
C HIS A 550 -32.57 16.46 -2.02
N ILE A 551 -32.98 17.01 -0.87
CA ILE A 551 -34.26 17.75 -0.73
C ILE A 551 -34.26 19.02 -1.59
N ILE A 552 -33.14 19.76 -1.62
CA ILE A 552 -33.00 20.98 -2.43
C ILE A 552 -33.11 20.63 -3.92
N GLN A 553 -32.46 19.55 -4.37
CA GLN A 553 -32.55 19.07 -5.75
C GLN A 553 -33.98 18.65 -6.12
N LEU A 554 -34.68 17.93 -5.24
CA LEU A 554 -36.09 17.55 -5.46
C LEU A 554 -37.00 18.77 -5.59
N ASN A 555 -36.85 19.76 -4.70
CA ASN A 555 -37.63 21.00 -4.78
C ASN A 555 -37.30 21.81 -6.04
N HIS A 556 -36.03 21.84 -6.45
CA HIS A 556 -35.61 22.49 -7.68
C HIS A 556 -36.24 21.83 -8.91
N GLN A 557 -36.24 20.50 -8.96
CA GLN A 557 -36.88 19.72 -10.02
C GLN A 557 -38.38 20.01 -10.10
N GLN A 558 -39.10 19.95 -8.97
CA GLN A 558 -40.54 20.25 -8.92
C GLN A 558 -40.87 21.69 -9.36
N THR A 559 -40.00 22.64 -9.00
CA THR A 559 -40.15 24.04 -9.42
C THR A 559 -39.95 24.19 -10.94
N GLN A 560 -38.93 23.54 -11.49
CA GLN A 560 -38.67 23.53 -12.94
C GLN A 560 -39.80 22.88 -13.73
N ASP A 561 -40.33 21.75 -13.26
CA ASP A 561 -41.45 21.07 -13.90
C ASP A 561 -42.73 21.93 -13.85
N SER A 562 -42.96 22.64 -12.74
CA SER A 562 -44.07 23.60 -12.63
C SER A 562 -43.91 24.78 -13.59
N ILE A 563 -42.69 25.31 -13.75
CA ILE A 563 -42.40 26.38 -14.71
C ILE A 563 -42.64 25.91 -16.14
N ARG A 564 -42.18 24.71 -16.51
CA ARG A 564 -42.42 24.13 -17.84
C ARG A 564 -43.90 23.88 -18.10
N ALA A 565 -44.65 23.44 -17.10
CA ALA A 565 -46.10 23.27 -17.22
C ALA A 565 -46.80 24.61 -17.51
N ILE A 566 -46.40 25.69 -16.82
CA ILE A 566 -46.93 27.04 -17.07
C ILE A 566 -46.53 27.53 -18.47
N GLN A 567 -45.29 27.31 -18.90
CA GLN A 567 -44.84 27.67 -20.25
C GLN A 567 -45.63 26.92 -21.33
N SER A 568 -45.86 25.63 -21.15
CA SER A 568 -46.69 24.81 -22.06
C SER A 568 -48.13 25.32 -22.13
N GLN A 569 -48.72 25.71 -21.00
CA GLN A 569 -50.05 26.32 -20.97
C GLN A 569 -50.08 27.68 -21.68
N MET A 570 -49.04 28.50 -21.53
CA MET A 570 -48.93 29.78 -22.24
C MET A 570 -48.75 29.56 -23.75
N ASP A 571 -47.90 28.62 -24.16
CA ASP A 571 -47.67 28.30 -25.57
C ASP A 571 -48.94 27.76 -26.25
N GLN A 572 -49.74 26.95 -25.56
CA GLN A 572 -51.06 26.52 -26.03
C GLN A 572 -52.04 27.70 -26.18
N LEU A 573 -51.91 28.72 -25.33
CA LEU A 573 -52.71 29.94 -25.41
C LEU A 573 -52.29 30.82 -26.60
N PHE A 574 -51.00 30.88 -26.91
CA PHE A 574 -50.44 31.67 -28.01
C PHE A 574 -50.47 30.97 -29.37
N SER A 575 -50.55 29.64 -29.41
CA SER A 575 -50.63 28.85 -30.65
C SER A 575 -52.04 28.81 -31.27
N GLY A 576 -53.04 29.36 -30.59
CA GLY A 576 -54.42 29.40 -31.09
C GLY A 576 -55.19 28.08 -30.97
N GLU A 577 -54.67 27.08 -30.23
CA GLU A 577 -55.35 25.80 -29.97
C GLU A 577 -56.30 25.83 -28.76
N VAL A 578 -56.71 27.01 -28.28
CA VAL A 578 -57.78 27.12 -27.27
C VAL A 578 -59.12 27.32 -27.97
N THR A 579 -59.87 26.24 -28.13
CA THR A 579 -61.27 26.30 -28.59
C THR A 579 -62.16 26.69 -27.41
N PHE A 580 -62.60 27.95 -27.34
CA PHE A 580 -63.64 28.36 -26.41
C PHE A 580 -64.99 27.82 -26.87
N THR A 581 -65.44 26.70 -26.28
CA THR A 581 -66.83 26.25 -26.43
C THR A 581 -67.74 27.07 -25.52
N ALA A 582 -68.29 28.16 -26.06
CA ALA A 582 -69.42 28.85 -25.45
C ALA A 582 -70.68 27.96 -25.55
N ARG A 583 -71.09 27.33 -24.45
CA ARG A 583 -72.42 26.71 -24.34
C ARG A 583 -73.45 27.76 -23.93
N LEU A 584 -74.26 28.16 -24.90
CA LEU A 584 -75.56 28.79 -24.69
C LEU A 584 -76.57 27.70 -24.27
N THR A 585 -77.04 27.75 -23.03
CA THR A 585 -78.28 27.10 -22.62
C THR A 585 -79.20 28.15 -22.01
N GLY A 586 -80.18 28.59 -22.80
CA GLY A 586 -81.30 29.40 -22.33
C GLY A 586 -82.35 28.53 -21.64
N SER A 587 -82.70 28.99 -20.42
CA SER A 587 -84.03 28.99 -19.77
C SER A 587 -84.87 27.70 -19.82
N ASP A 588 -85.03 27.02 -18.68
CA ASP A 588 -86.09 27.34 -17.70
C ASP A 588 -86.03 26.37 -16.51
N GLU A 589 -85.70 26.89 -15.32
CA GLU A 589 -86.37 26.57 -14.04
C GLU A 589 -85.81 27.46 -12.89
N LYS A 590 -86.73 28.09 -12.17
CA LYS A 590 -86.60 28.89 -10.93
C LYS A 590 -87.69 28.35 -9.97
N PRO A 591 -87.72 28.68 -8.66
CA PRO A 591 -86.65 29.07 -7.73
C PRO A 591 -86.77 28.40 -6.32
N SER A 592 -85.67 28.32 -5.54
CA SER A 592 -85.71 28.54 -4.08
C SER A 592 -84.31 28.83 -3.49
N THR A 593 -84.17 30.07 -3.01
CA THR A 593 -83.11 30.77 -2.27
C THR A 593 -83.11 30.45 -0.76
N PRO A 594 -82.36 31.13 0.16
CA PRO A 594 -81.04 31.78 0.10
C PRO A 594 -80.15 31.59 1.36
N GLY A 595 -78.89 32.04 1.27
CA GLY A 595 -78.04 32.50 2.40
C GLY A 595 -76.62 32.83 1.94
N ASN A 596 -76.36 33.97 1.26
CA ASN A 596 -75.84 35.25 1.80
C ASN A 596 -74.44 35.15 2.47
N THR A 597 -73.40 35.95 2.20
CA THR A 597 -73.10 37.05 1.25
C THR A 597 -71.61 37.44 1.40
N THR A 598 -70.98 37.94 0.30
CA THR A 598 -69.96 39.03 0.20
C THR A 598 -68.71 39.06 1.12
N SER A 599 -67.48 38.92 0.58
CA SER A 599 -66.62 39.87 -0.16
C SER A 599 -65.77 40.79 0.72
N GLN A 600 -64.43 40.79 0.53
CA GLN A 600 -63.66 41.94 0.04
C GLN A 600 -62.14 41.66 0.05
N SER A 601 -61.50 42.12 -1.01
CA SER A 601 -60.07 42.15 -1.33
C SER A 601 -59.37 43.41 -0.80
N THR A 602 -58.12 43.31 -0.36
CA THR A 602 -56.93 44.16 -0.68
C THR A 602 -55.79 43.81 0.29
N GLU A 603 -54.68 43.20 -0.14
CA GLU A 603 -53.48 43.74 -0.81
C GLU A 603 -52.41 44.39 0.11
N GLN A 604 -51.16 43.94 -0.11
CA GLN A 604 -49.86 44.62 0.01
C GLN A 604 -48.93 44.46 1.24
N ASN A 605 -47.79 43.81 0.92
CA ASN A 605 -46.39 44.24 1.05
C ASN A 605 -45.55 44.10 2.35
N THR A 606 -44.62 43.12 2.24
CA THR A 606 -43.15 43.16 2.45
C THR A 606 -42.47 43.49 3.79
N ALA A 607 -41.55 42.56 4.13
CA ALA A 607 -40.24 42.70 4.80
C ALA A 607 -40.16 42.84 6.35
N HIS A 608 -39.51 41.86 7.01
CA HIS A 608 -38.24 42.02 7.77
C HIS A 608 -37.94 40.84 8.74
N THR A 609 -36.90 40.08 8.42
CA THR A 609 -35.66 39.79 9.18
C THR A 609 -35.64 39.83 10.74
N VAL A 610 -35.49 38.63 11.34
CA VAL A 610 -34.42 38.19 12.31
C VAL A 610 -34.30 38.81 13.73
N VAL A 611 -34.52 37.89 14.70
CA VAL A 611 -33.83 37.64 16.01
C VAL A 611 -34.29 38.35 17.30
N GLN A 612 -34.74 37.52 18.25
CA GLN A 612 -34.40 37.46 19.69
C GLN A 612 -35.25 36.34 20.33
N SER A 613 -34.90 35.58 21.37
CA SER A 613 -33.68 35.28 22.12
C SER A 613 -34.05 34.19 23.14
N LEU A 614 -33.04 33.43 23.57
CA LEU A 614 -33.04 32.40 24.62
C LEU A 614 -33.87 32.71 25.88
N GLN A 615 -34.51 31.70 26.47
CA GLN A 615 -34.36 31.36 27.90
C GLN A 615 -34.95 29.98 28.25
N VAL A 616 -34.21 29.23 29.07
CA VAL A 616 -34.48 27.86 29.52
C VAL A 616 -34.78 27.86 31.03
N THR A 617 -35.75 27.01 31.45
CA THR A 617 -35.78 26.08 32.62
C THR A 617 -37.02 26.24 33.52
N PRO A 618 -37.40 25.26 34.40
CA PRO A 618 -37.17 23.78 34.42
C PRO A 618 -38.43 22.95 34.85
N ASN A 619 -38.21 21.62 34.98
CA ASN A 619 -38.91 20.60 35.80
C ASN A 619 -39.99 19.71 35.15
N PRO A 620 -40.21 18.48 35.68
CA PRO A 620 -39.22 17.44 36.00
C PRO A 620 -39.67 16.04 35.49
N ILE A 621 -38.74 15.10 35.57
CA ILE A 621 -38.80 13.71 35.10
C ILE A 621 -39.87 12.88 35.84
N GLN A 622 -40.66 12.11 35.09
CA GLN A 622 -41.07 10.75 35.47
C GLN A 622 -41.17 9.87 34.22
N ASP A 623 -40.84 8.59 34.44
CA ASP A 623 -40.32 7.62 33.50
C ASP A 623 -41.27 7.13 32.39
N HIS A 624 -40.62 6.66 31.32
CA HIS A 624 -41.09 5.91 30.13
C HIS A 624 -41.68 6.73 28.97
N PRO A 625 -40.99 6.80 27.81
CA PRO A 625 -41.60 7.25 26.56
C PRO A 625 -42.50 6.15 25.96
N PRO A 626 -43.78 6.46 25.65
CA PRO A 626 -44.59 5.69 24.71
C PRO A 626 -44.01 5.84 23.30
N GLY A 627 -44.01 4.74 22.55
CA GLY A 627 -43.41 4.65 21.21
C GLY A 627 -43.91 5.69 20.23
N ILE A 628 -42.97 6.35 19.55
CA ILE A 628 -43.23 7.23 18.41
C ILE A 628 -43.30 6.35 17.15
N HIS A 629 -44.47 6.37 16.51
CA HIS A 629 -44.73 5.77 15.22
C HIS A 629 -43.87 6.44 14.13
N LEU A 630 -42.94 5.67 13.57
CA LEU A 630 -42.30 5.95 12.28
C LEU A 630 -43.29 5.60 11.15
N PRO A 631 -43.24 6.33 10.01
CA PRO A 631 -44.05 6.01 8.84
C PRO A 631 -43.77 4.57 8.39
N ASN A 632 -44.84 3.78 8.30
CA ASN A 632 -44.88 2.33 8.03
C ASN A 632 -43.60 1.75 7.39
N GLU A 633 -42.71 1.21 8.23
CA GLU A 633 -41.84 0.11 7.81
C GLU A 633 -42.75 -1.04 7.34
N PRO A 634 -42.43 -1.75 6.24
CA PRO A 634 -43.10 -3.01 5.96
C PRO A 634 -42.88 -3.94 7.15
N SER A 635 -43.94 -4.16 7.93
CA SER A 635 -43.98 -5.03 9.09
C SER A 635 -43.85 -6.49 8.62
N GLY A 636 -42.60 -6.94 8.51
CA GLY A 636 -42.28 -8.32 8.22
C GLY A 636 -40.78 -8.53 8.32
N SER A 637 -40.34 -9.53 9.08
CA SER A 637 -39.01 -10.10 8.87
C SER A 637 -38.85 -10.42 7.38
N PRO A 638 -37.76 -10.02 6.71
CA PRO A 638 -37.58 -10.33 5.30
C PRO A 638 -37.71 -11.85 5.11
N PRO A 639 -38.39 -12.32 4.05
CA PRO A 639 -38.52 -13.75 3.82
C PRO A 639 -37.12 -14.38 3.73
N PHE A 640 -36.95 -15.57 4.33
CA PHE A 640 -35.71 -16.31 4.19
C PHE A 640 -35.55 -16.71 2.72
N TYR A 641 -34.77 -15.94 1.97
CA TYR A 641 -34.56 -16.13 0.55
C TYR A 641 -33.09 -16.45 0.29
N ARG A 642 -32.86 -17.56 -0.42
CA ARG A 642 -31.54 -18.01 -0.83
C ARG A 642 -31.48 -18.05 -2.34
N MET A 643 -30.60 -17.24 -2.93
CA MET A 643 -30.44 -17.21 -4.39
C MET A 643 -30.07 -18.60 -4.93
N SER A 644 -30.63 -18.99 -6.05
CA SER A 644 -30.45 -20.30 -6.64
C SER A 644 -29.02 -20.53 -7.08
N ARG A 645 -28.42 -21.64 -6.63
CA ARG A 645 -27.07 -22.06 -7.04
C ARG A 645 -27.03 -22.88 -8.33
N THR A 646 -28.21 -23.24 -8.86
CA THR A 646 -28.33 -24.10 -10.05
C THR A 646 -28.42 -23.31 -11.36
N ILE A 647 -28.64 -22.00 -11.31
CA ILE A 647 -28.66 -21.11 -12.48
C ILE A 647 -27.27 -21.08 -13.14
N GLN A 648 -27.25 -21.31 -14.46
CA GLN A 648 -26.02 -21.36 -15.26
C GLN A 648 -26.02 -20.40 -16.46
N THR A 649 -27.18 -19.90 -16.87
CA THR A 649 -27.32 -19.02 -18.03
C THR A 649 -27.61 -17.57 -17.63
N VAL A 650 -27.32 -16.63 -18.52
CA VAL A 650 -27.60 -15.20 -18.33
C VAL A 650 -29.11 -14.94 -18.33
N ARG A 651 -29.86 -15.71 -19.14
CA ARG A 651 -31.33 -15.62 -19.22
C ARG A 651 -32.01 -16.04 -17.91
N GLU A 652 -31.67 -17.20 -17.37
CA GLU A 652 -32.16 -17.67 -16.06
C GLU A 652 -31.76 -16.72 -14.92
N LEU A 653 -30.57 -16.11 -15.01
CA LEU A 653 -30.10 -15.12 -14.04
C LEU A 653 -30.96 -13.85 -14.08
N TRP A 654 -31.30 -13.39 -15.28
CA TRP A 654 -32.19 -12.23 -15.45
C TRP A 654 -33.62 -12.53 -14.99
N GLU A 655 -34.11 -13.74 -15.24
CA GLU A 655 -35.42 -14.20 -14.76
C GLU A 655 -35.50 -14.25 -13.23
N GLU A 656 -34.50 -14.81 -12.54
CA GLU A 656 -34.41 -14.76 -11.07
C GLU A 656 -34.41 -13.31 -10.55
N TRP A 657 -33.78 -12.39 -11.30
CA TRP A 657 -33.67 -11.00 -10.89
C TRP A 657 -34.99 -10.22 -11.01
N HIS A 658 -35.68 -10.30 -12.15
CA HIS A 658 -36.84 -9.46 -12.46
C HIS A 658 -38.19 -10.15 -12.21
N VAL A 659 -38.26 -11.47 -12.42
CA VAL A 659 -39.51 -12.25 -12.34
C VAL A 659 -39.55 -13.09 -11.05
N GLY A 660 -38.42 -13.65 -10.65
CA GLY A 660 -38.33 -14.66 -9.60
C GLY A 660 -38.40 -16.07 -10.17
N ILE A 661 -37.98 -17.06 -9.38
CA ILE A 661 -37.92 -18.47 -9.78
C ILE A 661 -38.44 -19.38 -8.67
N HIS A 662 -39.00 -20.53 -9.06
CA HIS A 662 -39.55 -21.55 -8.15
C HIS A 662 -40.60 -21.01 -7.15
N GLY A 663 -41.44 -20.06 -7.59
CA GLY A 663 -42.48 -19.46 -6.74
C GLY A 663 -41.98 -18.46 -5.70
N ASN A 664 -40.69 -18.11 -5.74
CA ASN A 664 -40.12 -17.08 -4.86
C ASN A 664 -40.15 -15.69 -5.53
N PRO A 665 -40.18 -14.59 -4.76
CA PRO A 665 -40.15 -13.23 -5.30
C PRO A 665 -38.87 -12.93 -6.09
N SER A 666 -38.95 -11.94 -6.97
CA SER A 666 -37.80 -11.46 -7.73
C SER A 666 -36.77 -10.80 -6.82
N ILE A 667 -35.48 -10.93 -7.14
CA ILE A 667 -34.41 -10.30 -6.35
C ILE A 667 -34.57 -8.77 -6.37
N GLN A 668 -35.04 -8.19 -7.47
CA GLN A 668 -35.32 -6.76 -7.56
C GLN A 668 -36.39 -6.32 -6.55
N SER A 669 -37.52 -7.04 -6.46
CA SER A 669 -38.57 -6.75 -5.49
C SER A 669 -38.06 -6.86 -4.04
N LEU A 670 -37.18 -7.82 -3.76
CA LEU A 670 -36.55 -7.96 -2.44
C LEU A 670 -35.60 -6.79 -2.13
N GLU A 671 -34.83 -6.31 -3.11
CA GLU A 671 -33.94 -5.15 -2.95
C GLU A 671 -34.74 -3.86 -2.75
N ASP A 672 -35.81 -3.66 -3.52
CA ASP A 672 -36.66 -2.47 -3.44
C ASP A 672 -37.43 -2.42 -2.11
N SER A 673 -37.88 -3.57 -1.61
CA SER A 673 -38.72 -3.65 -0.39
C SER A 673 -37.92 -3.73 0.91
N TYR A 674 -36.72 -4.32 0.90
CA TYR A 674 -35.96 -4.62 2.12
C TYR A 674 -34.49 -4.17 2.06
N GLY A 675 -34.01 -3.60 0.95
CA GLY A 675 -32.61 -3.21 0.77
C GLY A 675 -31.64 -4.38 1.03
N CYS A 676 -30.57 -4.15 1.77
CA CYS A 676 -29.62 -5.22 2.10
C CYS A 676 -30.12 -6.21 3.18
N ARG A 677 -31.27 -5.98 3.81
CA ARG A 677 -31.75 -6.76 4.97
C ARG A 677 -32.18 -8.19 4.62
N TRP A 678 -32.67 -8.43 3.41
CA TRP A 678 -33.01 -9.80 2.96
C TRP A 678 -31.77 -10.69 2.75
N ARG A 679 -30.57 -10.10 2.62
CA ARG A 679 -29.28 -10.79 2.48
C ARG A 679 -28.38 -10.61 3.70
N SER A 680 -28.79 -11.19 4.83
CA SER A 680 -28.06 -11.11 6.11
C SER A 680 -26.76 -11.96 6.15
N ASP A 681 -26.68 -13.06 5.39
CA ASP A 681 -25.49 -13.93 5.29
C ASP A 681 -24.42 -13.34 4.34
N ASN A 682 -23.16 -13.37 4.77
CA ASN A 682 -22.00 -12.92 4.00
C ASN A 682 -21.86 -13.69 2.66
N LYS A 683 -22.22 -14.98 2.63
CA LYS A 683 -22.19 -15.75 1.38
C LYS A 683 -23.21 -15.24 0.37
N GLU A 684 -24.42 -14.89 0.80
CA GLU A 684 -25.44 -14.32 -0.07
C GLU A 684 -25.05 -12.90 -0.52
N ARG A 685 -24.44 -12.06 0.34
CA ARG A 685 -23.92 -10.74 -0.07
C ARG A 685 -22.86 -10.83 -1.17
N VAL A 686 -21.89 -11.73 -1.01
CA VAL A 686 -20.85 -11.96 -2.02
C VAL A 686 -21.44 -12.51 -3.31
N PHE A 687 -22.39 -13.43 -3.22
CA PHE A 687 -23.03 -14.03 -4.38
C PHE A 687 -23.90 -13.03 -5.15
N PHE A 688 -24.66 -12.19 -4.43
CA PHE A 688 -25.45 -11.09 -4.98
C PHE A 688 -24.55 -10.11 -5.72
N SER A 689 -23.48 -9.64 -5.08
CA SER A 689 -22.56 -8.67 -5.66
C SER A 689 -21.93 -9.18 -6.97
N ARG A 690 -21.65 -10.50 -7.06
CA ARG A 690 -21.14 -11.12 -8.29
C ARG A 690 -22.21 -11.13 -9.39
N ARG A 691 -23.43 -11.56 -9.07
CA ARG A 691 -24.51 -11.65 -10.06
C ARG A 691 -24.99 -10.27 -10.54
N LYS A 692 -25.02 -9.28 -9.65
CA LYS A 692 -25.44 -7.91 -9.95
C LYS A 692 -24.60 -7.27 -11.06
N VAL A 693 -23.30 -7.58 -11.17
CA VAL A 693 -22.46 -7.07 -12.27
C VAL A 693 -23.02 -7.43 -13.65
N ILE A 694 -23.52 -8.65 -13.83
CA ILE A 694 -24.07 -9.08 -15.13
C ILE A 694 -25.40 -8.36 -15.40
N ILE A 695 -26.23 -8.20 -14.37
CA ILE A 695 -27.50 -7.47 -14.45
C ILE A 695 -27.27 -5.99 -14.81
N ASP A 696 -26.33 -5.33 -14.13
CA ASP A 696 -25.98 -3.93 -14.39
C ASP A 696 -25.49 -3.74 -15.84
N TRP A 697 -24.76 -4.72 -16.38
CA TRP A 697 -24.34 -4.71 -17.79
C TRP A 697 -25.51 -4.85 -18.77
N ILE A 698 -26.47 -5.74 -18.51
CA ILE A 698 -27.69 -5.86 -19.32
C ILE A 698 -28.47 -4.55 -19.27
N GLN A 699 -28.70 -4.00 -18.07
CA GLN A 699 -29.40 -2.72 -17.88
C GLN A 699 -28.69 -1.56 -18.59
N ALA A 700 -27.35 -1.52 -18.56
CA ALA A 700 -26.57 -0.52 -19.28
C ALA A 700 -26.74 -0.62 -20.81
N ARG A 701 -26.84 -1.82 -21.38
CA ARG A 701 -27.13 -2.00 -22.81
C ARG A 701 -28.54 -1.54 -23.19
N VAL A 702 -29.52 -1.88 -22.35
CA VAL A 702 -30.91 -1.44 -22.53
C VAL A 702 -31.03 0.09 -22.47
N SER A 703 -30.33 0.73 -21.54
CA SER A 703 -30.31 2.20 -21.45
C SER A 703 -29.72 2.90 -22.68
N LYS A 704 -28.95 2.18 -23.50
CA LYS A 704 -28.37 2.65 -24.77
C LYS A 704 -29.25 2.36 -25.99
N GLY A 705 -30.50 1.93 -25.78
CA GLY A 705 -31.47 1.67 -26.84
C GLY A 705 -31.41 0.26 -27.46
N ILE A 706 -30.62 -0.66 -26.89
CA ILE A 706 -30.61 -2.07 -27.32
C ILE A 706 -31.83 -2.77 -26.71
N LEU A 707 -32.56 -3.56 -27.50
CA LEU A 707 -33.71 -4.33 -27.00
C LEU A 707 -33.26 -5.32 -25.92
N LEU A 708 -34.08 -5.52 -24.89
CA LEU A 708 -33.75 -6.37 -23.75
C LEU A 708 -33.36 -7.80 -24.16
N ALA A 709 -34.08 -8.37 -25.13
CA ALA A 709 -33.80 -9.71 -25.65
C ALA A 709 -32.38 -9.79 -26.25
N ASP A 710 -32.03 -8.80 -27.06
CA ASP A 710 -30.73 -8.71 -27.73
C ASP A 710 -29.59 -8.47 -26.72
N ALA A 711 -29.82 -7.65 -25.69
CA ALA A 711 -28.84 -7.41 -24.62
C ALA A 711 -28.56 -8.68 -23.80
N ILE A 712 -29.58 -9.48 -23.50
CA ILE A 712 -29.43 -10.76 -22.81
C ILE A 712 -28.69 -11.76 -23.71
N ASP A 713 -29.07 -11.85 -24.98
CA ASP A 713 -28.48 -12.80 -25.92
C ASP A 713 -27.03 -12.45 -26.26
N GLU A 714 -26.67 -11.16 -26.34
CA GLU A 714 -25.29 -10.73 -26.51
C GLU A 714 -24.40 -11.20 -25.33
N ILE A 715 -24.86 -10.98 -24.10
CA ILE A 715 -24.10 -11.35 -22.90
C ILE A 715 -24.07 -12.88 -22.70
N GLU A 716 -25.13 -13.58 -23.07
CA GLU A 716 -25.15 -15.05 -23.12
C GLU A 716 -24.22 -15.60 -24.20
N LEU A 717 -24.09 -14.93 -25.35
CA LEU A 717 -23.16 -15.29 -26.41
C LEU A 717 -21.70 -15.12 -25.94
N MET A 718 -21.37 -14.02 -25.24
CA MET A 718 -20.05 -13.83 -24.60
C MET A 718 -19.72 -14.94 -23.61
N ARG A 719 -20.72 -15.47 -22.92
CA ARG A 719 -20.57 -16.62 -22.03
C ARG A 719 -20.31 -17.91 -22.82
N ARG A 720 -21.14 -18.20 -23.83
CA ARG A 720 -21.11 -19.45 -24.62
C ARG A 720 -19.85 -19.57 -25.48
N ASN A 721 -19.39 -18.49 -26.11
CA ASN A 721 -18.25 -18.49 -27.03
C ASN A 721 -16.92 -18.95 -26.40
N SER A 722 -16.81 -19.01 -25.07
CA SER A 722 -15.64 -19.65 -24.43
C SER A 722 -16.03 -20.51 -23.23
N GLN A 723 -17.23 -21.10 -23.28
CA GLN A 723 -17.75 -22.01 -22.25
C GLN A 723 -17.59 -21.46 -20.81
N ARG A 724 -17.81 -20.15 -20.63
CA ARG A 724 -17.59 -19.48 -19.35
C ARG A 724 -18.71 -19.82 -18.37
N THR A 725 -18.34 -19.97 -17.11
CA THR A 725 -19.29 -19.88 -16.00
C THR A 725 -19.75 -18.44 -15.80
N LEU A 726 -20.90 -18.20 -15.18
CA LEU A 726 -21.36 -16.85 -14.82
C LEU A 726 -20.33 -16.10 -13.95
N TYR A 727 -19.56 -16.81 -13.13
CA TYR A 727 -18.46 -16.22 -12.36
C TYR A 727 -17.31 -15.71 -13.24
N GLN A 728 -16.89 -16.52 -14.22
CA GLN A 728 -15.85 -16.10 -15.18
C GLN A 728 -16.33 -14.97 -16.08
N LEU A 729 -17.62 -14.99 -16.48
CA LEU A 729 -18.24 -13.90 -17.22
C LEU A 729 -18.24 -12.61 -16.42
N GLN A 730 -18.66 -12.63 -15.15
CA GLN A 730 -18.59 -11.48 -14.25
C GLN A 730 -17.17 -10.92 -14.10
N ALA A 731 -16.17 -11.78 -13.95
CA ALA A 731 -14.78 -11.35 -13.82
C ALA A 731 -14.28 -10.68 -15.10
N LEU A 732 -14.67 -11.20 -16.27
CA LEU A 732 -14.39 -10.60 -17.57
C LEU A 732 -15.09 -9.24 -17.71
N LEU A 733 -16.38 -9.14 -17.40
CA LEU A 733 -17.14 -7.89 -17.49
C LEU A 733 -16.59 -6.81 -16.52
N LYS A 734 -16.11 -7.19 -15.33
CA LYS A 734 -15.39 -6.25 -14.45
C LYS A 734 -14.06 -5.79 -15.04
N LYS A 735 -13.30 -6.72 -15.64
CA LYS A 735 -12.03 -6.39 -16.31
C LYS A 735 -12.29 -5.47 -17.51
N GLU A 736 -13.31 -5.75 -18.33
CA GLU A 736 -13.73 -4.91 -19.45
C GLU A 736 -14.23 -3.54 -18.98
N ALA A 737 -15.01 -3.45 -17.91
CA ALA A 737 -15.45 -2.16 -17.37
C ALA A 737 -14.28 -1.31 -16.89
N HIS A 738 -13.29 -1.93 -16.24
CA HIS A 738 -12.08 -1.27 -15.77
C HIS A 738 -11.17 -0.83 -16.92
N LEU A 739 -11.04 -1.65 -17.97
CA LEU A 739 -10.29 -1.33 -19.18
C LEU A 739 -10.99 -0.25 -20.01
N LYS A 740 -12.30 -0.35 -20.27
CA LYS A 740 -13.06 0.65 -21.05
C LYS A 740 -13.03 2.03 -20.41
N ASN A 741 -13.15 2.12 -19.08
CA ASN A 741 -13.05 3.40 -18.36
C ASN A 741 -11.62 3.99 -18.35
N GLN A 742 -10.57 3.21 -18.63
CA GLN A 742 -9.18 3.68 -18.69
C GLN A 742 -8.75 4.17 -20.09
N PHE A 743 -9.43 3.76 -21.15
CA PHE A 743 -8.95 3.96 -22.53
C PHE A 743 -9.92 4.70 -23.46
N GLN A 744 -11.11 5.07 -22.98
CA GLN A 744 -12.03 5.92 -23.75
C GLN A 744 -11.82 7.40 -23.38
N MET A 745 -10.77 7.99 -23.94
CA MET A 745 -10.49 9.42 -23.83
C MET A 745 -10.78 10.07 -25.18
N ASP A 746 -11.89 10.79 -25.24
CA ASP A 746 -12.15 11.75 -26.32
C ASP A 746 -11.52 13.08 -25.94
N LEU A 747 -10.49 13.50 -26.68
CA LEU A 747 -9.85 14.80 -26.51
C LEU A 747 -10.62 15.91 -27.23
N SER A 748 -11.87 15.68 -27.63
CA SER A 748 -12.74 16.74 -28.12
C SER A 748 -12.89 17.83 -27.05
N TYR A 749 -12.58 19.05 -27.44
CA TYR A 749 -12.89 20.25 -26.68
C TYR A 749 -13.37 21.33 -27.64
N ASP A 750 -14.16 22.26 -27.14
CA ASP A 750 -14.56 23.45 -27.88
C ASP A 750 -13.48 24.55 -27.70
N PRO A 751 -12.73 24.93 -28.76
CA PRO A 751 -11.73 25.99 -28.67
C PRO A 751 -12.32 27.34 -28.27
N ALA A 752 -13.62 27.58 -28.49
CA ALA A 752 -14.29 28.80 -28.07
C ALA A 752 -14.27 28.99 -26.55
N ARG A 753 -14.12 27.91 -25.76
CA ARG A 753 -13.97 27.98 -24.31
C ARG A 753 -12.65 28.60 -23.86
N ILE A 754 -11.65 28.70 -24.74
CA ILE A 754 -10.36 29.36 -24.43
C ILE A 754 -10.46 30.88 -24.65
N LYS A 755 -11.37 31.31 -25.53
CA LYS A 755 -11.53 32.72 -25.90
C LYS A 755 -11.81 33.59 -24.67
N GLY A 756 -11.11 34.72 -24.58
CA GLY A 756 -11.29 35.70 -23.50
C GLY A 756 -10.72 35.31 -22.13
N LYS A 757 -10.11 34.12 -21.98
CA LYS A 757 -9.33 33.78 -20.78
C LYS A 757 -8.03 34.57 -20.75
N THR A 758 -7.63 35.06 -19.58
CA THR A 758 -6.29 35.60 -19.31
C THR A 758 -5.39 34.47 -18.83
N ILE A 759 -4.35 34.14 -19.61
CA ILE A 759 -3.47 33.00 -19.40
C ILE A 759 -2.03 33.47 -19.21
N LEU A 760 -1.45 33.16 -18.05
CA LEU A 760 -0.05 33.45 -17.73
C LEU A 760 0.79 32.21 -18.01
N ILE A 761 1.89 32.38 -18.75
CA ILE A 761 2.78 31.28 -19.11
C ILE A 761 4.21 31.65 -18.70
N THR A 762 4.79 30.87 -17.78
CA THR A 762 6.23 31.00 -17.46
C THR A 762 7.08 30.23 -18.47
N GLY A 763 8.24 30.75 -18.85
CA GLY A 763 9.02 30.22 -19.98
C GLY A 763 8.27 30.35 -21.31
N GLY A 764 7.51 31.44 -21.48
CA GLY A 764 6.56 31.62 -22.58
C GLY A 764 7.18 31.95 -23.93
N ALA A 765 8.49 32.25 -24.02
CA ALA A 765 9.12 32.69 -25.26
C ALA A 765 9.75 31.54 -26.08
N SER A 766 9.74 30.30 -25.57
CA SER A 766 10.35 29.16 -26.26
C SER A 766 9.62 27.83 -26.00
N GLY A 767 9.96 26.80 -26.80
CA GLY A 767 9.50 25.42 -26.62
C GLY A 767 7.98 25.28 -26.51
N PHE A 768 7.52 24.56 -25.48
CA PHE A 768 6.09 24.37 -25.23
C PHE A 768 5.37 25.67 -24.86
N GLY A 769 6.01 26.56 -24.08
CA GLY A 769 5.41 27.82 -23.66
C GLY A 769 5.06 28.71 -24.85
N ALA A 770 5.97 28.81 -25.82
CA ALA A 770 5.73 29.53 -27.08
C ALA A 770 4.59 28.91 -27.89
N ALA A 771 4.55 27.58 -27.99
CA ALA A 771 3.50 26.87 -28.73
C ALA A 771 2.12 27.02 -28.08
N PHE A 772 2.04 26.93 -26.75
CA PHE A 772 0.84 27.22 -25.98
C PHE A 772 0.36 28.66 -26.21
N GLY A 773 1.29 29.62 -26.11
CA GLY A 773 0.98 31.03 -26.31
C GLY A 773 0.41 31.32 -27.69
N ALA A 774 1.03 30.82 -28.76
CA ALA A 774 0.54 30.97 -30.12
C ALA A 774 -0.84 30.31 -30.32
N ARG A 775 -1.02 29.08 -29.83
CA ARG A 775 -2.30 28.35 -29.96
C ARG A 775 -3.43 29.07 -29.23
N TRP A 776 -3.24 29.44 -27.97
CA TRP A 776 -4.31 30.06 -27.19
C TRP A 776 -4.59 31.51 -27.61
N ALA A 777 -3.58 32.23 -28.10
CA ALA A 777 -3.78 33.52 -28.75
C ALA A 777 -4.64 33.40 -30.02
N SER A 778 -4.41 32.36 -30.85
CA SER A 778 -5.24 32.07 -32.03
C SER A 778 -6.69 31.70 -31.68
N CYS A 779 -6.93 31.19 -30.46
CA CYS A 779 -8.28 30.94 -29.93
C CYS A 779 -8.92 32.21 -29.31
N GLY A 780 -8.22 33.35 -29.32
CA GLY A 780 -8.69 34.63 -28.78
C GLY A 780 -8.52 34.80 -27.27
N ALA A 781 -7.58 34.10 -26.64
CA ALA A 781 -7.20 34.34 -25.25
C ALA A 781 -6.35 35.62 -25.11
N ASN A 782 -6.36 36.21 -23.92
CA ASN A 782 -5.37 37.20 -23.49
C ASN A 782 -4.15 36.44 -22.93
N VAL A 783 -3.03 36.46 -23.64
CA VAL A 783 -1.85 35.64 -23.31
C VAL A 783 -0.72 36.51 -22.79
N ILE A 784 -0.18 36.16 -21.63
CA ILE A 784 0.91 36.91 -20.99
C ILE A 784 2.10 35.99 -20.83
N LEU A 785 3.13 36.25 -21.63
CA LEU A 785 4.35 35.46 -21.74
C LEU A 785 5.41 36.02 -20.80
N GLY A 786 5.79 35.21 -19.81
CA GLY A 786 6.91 35.50 -18.92
C GLY A 786 8.13 34.69 -19.32
N ASP A 787 9.24 35.33 -19.67
CA ASP A 787 10.51 34.64 -19.95
C ASP A 787 11.72 35.50 -19.55
N ILE A 788 12.84 34.86 -19.22
CA ILE A 788 14.08 35.58 -18.90
C ILE A 788 14.70 36.21 -20.16
N ASN A 789 14.42 35.62 -21.33
CA ASN A 789 14.93 36.11 -22.61
C ASN A 789 14.11 37.30 -23.13
N ALA A 790 14.75 38.46 -23.26
CA ALA A 790 14.13 39.68 -23.75
C ALA A 790 13.60 39.59 -25.19
N SER A 791 14.05 38.62 -26.00
CA SER A 791 13.51 38.38 -27.35
C SER A 791 12.04 37.92 -27.35
N GLY A 792 11.47 37.61 -26.17
CA GLY A 792 10.06 37.29 -26.03
C GLY A 792 9.11 38.40 -26.50
N GLU A 793 9.53 39.68 -26.49
CA GLU A 793 8.69 40.76 -27.04
C GLU A 793 8.55 40.67 -28.56
N GLU A 794 9.62 40.34 -29.28
CA GLU A 794 9.57 40.13 -30.73
C GLU A 794 8.65 38.94 -31.07
N PHE A 795 8.70 37.90 -30.24
CA PHE A 795 7.82 36.75 -30.38
C PHE A 795 6.35 37.11 -30.13
N ALA A 796 6.05 37.85 -29.06
CA ALA A 796 4.71 38.34 -28.79
C ALA A 796 4.19 39.24 -29.92
N ALA A 797 5.03 40.15 -30.43
CA ALA A 797 4.70 40.99 -31.58
C ALA A 797 4.35 40.18 -32.84
N ARG A 798 5.12 39.11 -33.10
CA ARG A 798 4.84 38.20 -34.22
C ARG A 798 3.49 37.48 -34.04
N ILE A 799 3.19 36.95 -32.85
CA ILE A 799 1.89 36.32 -32.58
C ILE A 799 0.75 37.33 -32.78
N ARG A 800 0.88 38.58 -32.29
CA ARG A 800 -0.14 39.63 -32.48
C ARG A 800 -0.44 39.85 -33.97
N GLN A 801 0.59 39.85 -34.81
CA GLN A 801 0.46 39.97 -36.26
C GLN A 801 -0.18 38.72 -36.90
N GLU A 802 0.33 37.52 -36.58
CA GLU A 802 -0.12 36.25 -37.18
C GLU A 802 -1.56 35.88 -36.80
N THR A 803 -1.99 36.21 -35.58
CA THR A 803 -3.31 35.84 -35.04
C THR A 803 -4.33 36.99 -35.10
N ASN A 804 -3.89 38.20 -35.44
CA ASN A 804 -4.66 39.44 -35.33
C ASN A 804 -5.27 39.67 -33.92
N ASN A 805 -4.62 39.13 -32.88
CA ASN A 805 -5.01 39.30 -31.48
C ASN A 805 -4.03 40.22 -30.78
N GLN A 806 -4.46 41.43 -30.43
CA GLN A 806 -3.61 42.43 -29.77
C GLN A 806 -3.34 42.12 -28.29
N ASN A 807 -4.08 41.18 -27.68
CA ASN A 807 -3.97 40.80 -26.28
C ASN A 807 -2.91 39.70 -26.07
N VAL A 808 -1.71 39.92 -26.62
CA VAL A 808 -0.55 39.05 -26.39
C VAL A 808 0.57 39.93 -25.90
N HIS A 809 1.02 39.70 -24.68
CA HIS A 809 1.95 40.57 -23.98
C HIS A 809 3.18 39.78 -23.54
N PHE A 810 4.34 40.45 -23.52
CA PHE A 810 5.54 39.90 -22.94
C PHE A 810 5.96 40.73 -21.72
N ILE A 811 6.39 40.02 -20.67
CA ILE A 811 6.99 40.62 -19.49
C ILE A 811 8.25 39.82 -19.17
N GLN A 812 9.38 40.51 -19.02
CA GLN A 812 10.62 39.83 -18.64
C GLN A 812 10.47 39.22 -17.24
N LEU A 813 10.73 37.92 -17.13
CA LEU A 813 10.51 37.13 -15.92
C LEU A 813 11.69 36.17 -15.68
N ASP A 814 12.44 36.45 -14.61
CA ASP A 814 13.25 35.42 -13.94
C ASP A 814 12.38 34.70 -12.89
N VAL A 815 12.12 33.41 -13.10
CA VAL A 815 11.29 32.59 -12.21
C VAL A 815 11.96 32.27 -10.88
N THR A 816 13.30 32.36 -10.79
CA THR A 816 14.06 32.13 -9.56
C THR A 816 14.02 33.33 -8.61
N SER A 817 13.67 34.52 -9.13
CA SER A 817 13.52 35.75 -8.35
C SER A 817 12.08 35.94 -7.90
N TRP A 818 11.87 35.92 -6.58
CA TRP A 818 10.57 36.19 -5.97
C TRP A 818 9.99 37.56 -6.38
N THR A 819 10.81 38.61 -6.38
CA THR A 819 10.38 39.96 -6.77
C THR A 819 9.95 40.02 -8.24
N SER A 820 10.70 39.34 -9.11
CA SER A 820 10.38 39.23 -10.55
C SER A 820 9.04 38.53 -10.76
N GLN A 821 8.79 37.41 -10.07
CA GLN A 821 7.51 36.69 -10.10
C GLN A 821 6.34 37.55 -9.60
N VAL A 822 6.51 38.25 -8.47
CA VAL A 822 5.47 39.15 -7.93
C VAL A 822 5.13 40.26 -8.93
N ASN A 823 6.14 40.87 -9.56
CA ASN A 823 5.95 41.89 -10.58
C ASN A 823 5.24 41.33 -11.81
N PHE A 824 5.62 40.14 -12.28
CA PHE A 824 4.96 39.47 -13.40
C PHE A 824 3.45 39.31 -13.17
N PHE A 825 3.03 38.81 -12.00
CA PHE A 825 1.60 38.69 -11.68
C PHE A 825 0.90 40.05 -11.57
N ARG A 826 1.53 41.06 -10.97
CA ARG A 826 0.94 42.40 -10.82
C ARG A 826 0.75 43.11 -12.15
N GLU A 827 1.77 43.12 -13.00
CA GLU A 827 1.67 43.72 -14.33
C GLU A 827 0.67 42.93 -15.20
N SER A 828 0.62 41.61 -15.04
CA SER A 828 -0.35 40.78 -15.76
C SER A 828 -1.80 41.17 -15.46
N LEU A 829 -2.12 41.53 -14.22
CA LEU A 829 -3.46 42.01 -13.85
C LEU A 829 -3.82 43.32 -14.54
N LYS A 830 -2.85 44.23 -14.73
CA LYS A 830 -3.09 45.51 -15.43
C LYS A 830 -3.34 45.30 -16.92
N LEU A 831 -2.68 44.30 -17.51
CA LEU A 831 -2.85 43.91 -18.91
C LEU A 831 -4.09 43.03 -19.13
N SER A 832 -4.74 42.58 -18.06
CA SER A 832 -5.98 41.81 -18.14
C SER A 832 -7.17 42.73 -18.41
N PRO A 833 -7.96 42.51 -19.49
CA PRO A 833 -9.14 43.31 -19.79
C PRO A 833 -10.19 43.36 -18.67
N HIS A 834 -10.17 42.37 -17.78
CA HIS A 834 -11.10 42.23 -16.66
C HIS A 834 -10.40 42.28 -15.29
N GLY A 835 -9.12 42.66 -15.24
CA GLY A 835 -8.36 42.79 -14.00
C GLY A 835 -8.14 41.48 -13.23
N GLY A 836 -8.18 40.32 -13.88
CA GLY A 836 -7.99 38.99 -13.27
C GLY A 836 -7.20 38.01 -14.15
N ILE A 837 -6.88 36.82 -13.63
CA ILE A 837 -6.07 35.78 -14.28
C ILE A 837 -6.79 34.44 -14.25
N ASP A 838 -7.20 33.84 -15.36
CA ASP A 838 -7.99 32.58 -15.30
C ASP A 838 -7.11 31.33 -15.17
N VAL A 839 -5.95 31.35 -15.82
CA VAL A 839 -5.07 30.17 -15.95
C VAL A 839 -3.62 30.59 -15.72
N VAL A 840 -2.92 29.83 -14.86
CA VAL A 840 -1.47 29.96 -14.67
C VAL A 840 -0.80 28.67 -15.09
N VAL A 841 0.14 28.78 -16.04
CA VAL A 841 0.90 27.66 -16.58
C VAL A 841 2.33 27.74 -16.09
N ALA A 842 2.66 26.86 -15.13
CA ALA A 842 4.02 26.72 -14.60
C ALA A 842 4.85 25.85 -15.55
N ASN A 843 5.27 26.45 -16.67
CA ASN A 843 5.96 25.77 -17.78
C ASN A 843 7.48 25.93 -17.76
N ALA A 844 8.02 27.00 -17.17
CA ALA A 844 9.46 27.24 -17.14
C ALA A 844 10.23 26.04 -16.58
N GLY A 845 11.25 25.59 -17.32
CA GLY A 845 12.12 24.51 -16.88
C GLY A 845 13.39 24.37 -17.71
N ILE A 846 14.46 23.90 -17.07
CA ILE A 846 15.76 23.64 -17.68
C ILE A 846 16.23 22.21 -17.38
N ASN A 847 17.18 21.72 -18.18
CA ASN A 847 17.94 20.50 -17.90
C ASN A 847 19.39 20.78 -18.27
N ASP A 848 20.18 21.07 -17.26
CA ASP A 848 21.60 21.35 -17.45
C ASP A 848 22.39 20.03 -17.44
N GLY A 849 22.85 19.62 -18.63
CA GLY A 849 23.65 18.41 -18.80
C GLY A 849 25.04 18.53 -18.17
N GLN A 850 25.59 19.73 -18.02
CA GLN A 850 26.88 19.94 -17.37
C GLN A 850 26.73 19.85 -15.84
N GLU A 851 25.66 20.45 -15.29
CA GLU A 851 25.24 20.29 -13.89
C GLU A 851 25.11 18.80 -13.54
N SER A 852 24.34 18.05 -14.33
CA SER A 852 24.12 16.62 -14.08
C SER A 852 25.42 15.81 -14.17
N ARG A 853 26.29 16.08 -15.15
CA ARG A 853 27.59 15.39 -15.28
C ARG A 853 28.53 15.68 -14.12
N VAL A 854 28.60 16.92 -13.64
CA VAL A 854 29.47 17.29 -12.51
C VAL A 854 28.95 16.69 -11.21
N PHE A 855 27.62 16.70 -11.02
CA PHE A 855 26.99 16.09 -9.85
C PHE A 855 27.21 14.58 -9.79
N GLU A 856 27.01 13.88 -10.91
CA GLU A 856 27.16 12.42 -10.98
C GLU A 856 28.62 11.95 -11.10
N ASN A 857 29.55 12.85 -11.41
CA ASN A 857 30.98 12.57 -11.50
C ASN A 857 31.81 13.73 -10.91
N PRO A 858 31.91 13.84 -9.57
CA PRO A 858 32.57 14.96 -8.91
C PRO A 858 34.07 15.00 -9.25
N LYS A 859 34.52 16.10 -9.84
CA LYS A 859 35.94 16.32 -10.22
C LYS A 859 36.71 17.24 -9.26
N VAL A 860 36.03 17.85 -8.30
CA VAL A 860 36.65 18.74 -7.33
C VAL A 860 37.40 17.91 -6.29
N ASP A 861 38.66 18.26 -6.06
CA ASP A 861 39.45 17.71 -4.95
C ASP A 861 39.01 18.35 -3.63
N TYR A 862 38.00 17.74 -3.00
CA TYR A 862 37.50 18.18 -1.69
C TYR A 862 38.48 17.93 -0.56
N LEU A 863 39.54 17.14 -0.76
CA LEU A 863 40.50 16.76 0.28
C LEU A 863 41.59 17.82 0.44
N HIS A 864 41.99 18.46 -0.66
CA HIS A 864 43.11 19.42 -0.68
C HIS A 864 42.74 20.84 -1.09
N SER A 865 41.49 21.09 -1.52
CA SER A 865 41.04 22.44 -1.82
C SER A 865 40.80 23.25 -0.53
N PRO A 866 41.38 24.46 -0.38
CA PRO A 866 41.16 25.30 0.80
C PRO A 866 39.76 25.91 0.83
N SER A 867 39.06 25.96 -0.30
CA SER A 867 37.66 26.43 -0.40
C SER A 867 36.97 25.78 -1.61
N PRO A 868 36.55 24.51 -1.51
CA PRO A 868 35.88 23.84 -2.62
C PRO A 868 34.47 24.42 -2.82
N PRO A 869 34.07 24.75 -4.06
CA PRO A 869 32.71 25.25 -4.33
C PRO A 869 31.68 24.14 -4.18
N ALA A 870 30.47 24.50 -3.73
CA ALA A 870 29.32 23.61 -3.76
C ALA A 870 28.91 23.32 -5.22
N PRO A 871 28.32 22.13 -5.51
CA PRO A 871 27.74 21.87 -6.82
C PRO A 871 26.60 22.85 -7.12
N SER A 872 26.46 23.24 -8.39
CA SER A 872 25.33 24.04 -8.86
C SER A 872 24.03 23.22 -8.79
N PHE A 873 22.93 23.86 -8.38
CA PHE A 873 21.58 23.28 -8.39
C PHE A 873 20.58 24.15 -9.16
N LYS A 874 21.06 24.84 -10.20
CA LYS A 874 20.24 25.74 -11.02
C LYS A 874 19.00 25.04 -11.58
N THR A 875 19.10 23.75 -11.94
CA THR A 875 17.95 22.96 -12.39
C THR A 875 16.88 22.85 -11.30
N LEU A 876 17.25 22.68 -10.03
CA LEU A 876 16.30 22.68 -8.91
C LEU A 876 15.73 24.08 -8.65
N ASP A 877 16.55 25.12 -8.72
CA ASP A 877 16.11 26.51 -8.51
C ASP A 877 15.02 26.91 -9.51
N VAL A 878 15.18 26.56 -10.79
CA VAL A 878 14.18 26.85 -11.83
C VAL A 878 12.99 25.90 -11.73
N ASN A 879 13.23 24.58 -11.73
CA ASN A 879 12.17 23.58 -11.93
C ASN A 879 11.38 23.26 -10.65
N ILE A 880 11.89 23.60 -9.46
CA ILE A 880 11.20 23.42 -8.18
C ILE A 880 10.93 24.78 -7.56
N THR A 881 11.95 25.55 -7.19
CA THR A 881 11.75 26.80 -6.44
C THR A 881 10.92 27.79 -7.25
N GLY A 882 11.24 27.99 -8.53
CA GLY A 882 10.47 28.83 -9.44
C GLY A 882 9.03 28.34 -9.65
N VAL A 883 8.82 27.02 -9.77
CA VAL A 883 7.48 26.44 -9.87
C VAL A 883 6.68 26.68 -8.58
N MET A 884 7.29 26.48 -7.42
CA MET A 884 6.66 26.71 -6.11
C MET A 884 6.26 28.18 -5.92
N TYR A 885 7.11 29.13 -6.32
CA TYR A 885 6.76 30.55 -6.31
C TYR A 885 5.58 30.86 -7.23
N THR A 886 5.62 30.35 -8.47
CA THR A 886 4.53 30.52 -9.45
C THR A 886 3.20 30.00 -8.90
N VAL A 887 3.21 28.78 -8.32
CA VAL A 887 2.03 28.13 -7.76
C VAL A 887 1.53 28.83 -6.52
N HIS A 888 2.41 29.27 -5.63
CA HIS A 888 2.03 30.02 -4.44
C HIS A 888 1.31 31.33 -4.81
N LEU A 889 1.85 32.09 -5.78
CA LEU A 889 1.20 33.30 -6.29
C LEU A 889 -0.13 32.98 -6.97
N ALA A 890 -0.19 31.92 -7.78
CA ALA A 890 -1.43 31.48 -8.42
C ALA A 890 -2.53 31.16 -7.37
N LEU A 891 -2.19 30.44 -6.30
CA LEU A 891 -3.13 30.14 -5.20
C LEU A 891 -3.62 31.41 -4.47
N PHE A 892 -2.84 32.49 -4.50
CA PHE A 892 -3.25 33.78 -3.94
C PHE A 892 -4.15 34.59 -4.88
N PHE A 893 -3.80 34.67 -6.18
CA PHE A 893 -4.48 35.53 -7.15
C PHE A 893 -5.74 34.88 -7.75
N LEU A 894 -5.71 33.59 -8.09
CA LEU A 894 -6.83 32.90 -8.75
C LEU A 894 -8.16 33.00 -7.96
N PRO A 895 -8.18 32.81 -6.63
CA PRO A 895 -9.43 32.93 -5.86
C PRO A 895 -9.99 34.36 -5.77
N LYS A 896 -9.15 35.37 -6.03
CA LYS A 896 -9.52 36.80 -5.96
C LYS A 896 -9.95 37.37 -7.32
N ASN A 897 -9.96 36.56 -8.38
CA ASN A 897 -10.35 37.03 -9.69
C ASN A 897 -11.81 37.50 -9.71
N PRO A 898 -12.08 38.70 -10.25
CA PRO A 898 -13.44 39.21 -10.42
C PRO A 898 -14.30 38.22 -11.22
N GLY A 899 -15.46 37.88 -10.68
CA GLY A 899 -16.43 36.98 -11.34
C GLY A 899 -15.98 35.53 -11.47
N SER A 900 -14.92 35.09 -10.77
CA SER A 900 -14.49 33.69 -10.76
C SER A 900 -15.24 32.85 -9.73
N MET A 901 -15.48 31.58 -10.04
CA MET A 901 -16.15 30.64 -9.15
C MET A 901 -15.21 29.49 -8.76
N PRO A 902 -15.43 28.84 -7.60
CA PRO A 902 -14.75 27.58 -7.28
C PRO A 902 -14.99 26.52 -8.36
N CYS A 903 -13.97 25.70 -8.65
CA CYS A 903 -14.09 24.61 -9.63
C CYS A 903 -15.18 23.59 -9.25
N GLN A 904 -15.91 23.10 -10.25
CA GLN A 904 -17.01 22.12 -10.09
C GLN A 904 -16.86 20.99 -11.12
N LYS A 905 -17.40 19.81 -10.79
CA LYS A 905 -17.28 18.59 -11.63
C LYS A 905 -18.16 18.60 -12.88
N GLU A 906 -19.21 19.40 -12.89
CA GLU A 906 -20.13 19.51 -14.02
C GLU A 906 -19.54 20.47 -15.07
N SER A 907 -19.58 20.08 -16.35
CA SER A 907 -19.19 20.96 -17.46
C SER A 907 -20.15 22.13 -17.48
N VAL A 908 -19.67 23.29 -17.04
CA VAL A 908 -20.53 24.45 -16.93
C VAL A 908 -20.75 25.08 -18.31
N THR A 909 -21.98 25.54 -18.58
CA THR A 909 -22.34 26.29 -19.79
C THR A 909 -21.57 27.62 -19.84
N SER A 910 -21.45 28.19 -21.04
CA SER A 910 -20.71 29.44 -21.34
C SER A 910 -21.12 30.68 -20.54
N GLU A 911 -22.16 30.60 -19.72
CA GLU A 911 -22.71 31.69 -18.88
C GLU A 911 -22.17 31.68 -17.44
N SER A 912 -21.31 30.73 -17.10
CA SER A 912 -20.77 30.54 -15.76
C SER A 912 -19.46 31.29 -15.50
N GLY A 913 -19.20 31.56 -14.22
CA GLY A 913 -18.09 32.40 -13.77
C GLY A 913 -16.70 31.97 -14.28
N ARG A 914 -15.76 32.91 -14.18
CA ARG A 914 -14.38 32.79 -14.66
C ARG A 914 -13.62 31.63 -13.98
N ASP A 915 -12.68 31.04 -14.71
CA ASP A 915 -11.96 29.82 -14.33
C ASP A 915 -10.83 30.09 -13.31
N ARG A 916 -10.41 29.04 -12.61
CA ARG A 916 -9.33 29.06 -11.61
C ARG A 916 -8.44 27.85 -11.81
N HIS A 917 -7.49 27.93 -12.74
CA HIS A 917 -6.71 26.77 -13.18
C HIS A 917 -5.20 26.98 -13.02
N ILE A 918 -4.55 25.98 -12.42
CA ILE A 918 -3.09 25.81 -12.46
C ILE A 918 -2.76 24.60 -13.34
N LEU A 919 -2.01 24.83 -14.42
CA LEU A 919 -1.47 23.78 -15.26
C LEU A 919 0.02 23.61 -14.98
N LEU A 920 0.40 22.43 -14.51
CA LEU A 920 1.79 22.06 -14.22
C LEU A 920 2.41 21.30 -15.39
N LEU A 921 3.67 21.62 -15.70
CA LEU A 921 4.46 20.87 -16.68
C LEU A 921 5.47 19.95 -15.98
N GLY A 922 5.10 18.68 -15.91
CA GLY A 922 5.98 17.59 -15.50
C GLY A 922 6.91 17.16 -16.63
N SER A 923 7.11 15.85 -16.73
CA SER A 923 7.86 15.17 -17.80
C SER A 923 7.57 13.68 -17.69
N VAL A 924 7.87 12.88 -18.72
CA VAL A 924 8.00 11.43 -18.53
C VAL A 924 9.04 11.10 -17.44
N ALA A 925 10.02 11.99 -17.21
CA ALA A 925 10.97 11.93 -16.09
C ALA A 925 10.31 12.09 -14.70
N SER A 926 9.04 12.49 -14.62
CA SER A 926 8.24 12.44 -13.39
C SER A 926 7.79 11.02 -13.04
N LEU A 927 7.81 10.10 -14.02
CA LEU A 927 7.29 8.73 -13.90
C LEU A 927 8.39 7.67 -13.92
N HIS A 928 9.55 8.00 -14.50
CA HIS A 928 10.71 7.11 -14.54
C HIS A 928 12.01 7.90 -14.46
N PRO A 929 13.11 7.28 -13.98
CA PRO A 929 14.40 7.94 -13.98
C PRO A 929 14.96 8.12 -15.40
N LEU A 930 15.59 9.25 -15.65
CA LEU A 930 16.43 9.47 -16.83
C LEU A 930 17.89 9.29 -16.44
N VAL A 931 18.58 8.40 -17.17
CA VAL A 931 20.01 8.12 -16.96
C VAL A 931 20.83 9.39 -17.24
N THR A 932 21.81 9.69 -16.40
CA THR A 932 22.69 10.89 -16.49
C THR A 932 22.01 12.25 -16.33
N GLN A 933 20.81 12.29 -15.75
CA GLN A 933 20.02 13.51 -15.57
C GLN A 933 19.42 13.55 -14.15
N ALA A 934 20.23 13.32 -13.12
CA ALA A 934 19.77 13.24 -11.72
C ALA A 934 18.99 14.48 -11.27
N ALA A 935 19.57 15.69 -11.39
CA ALA A 935 18.92 16.92 -10.93
C ALA A 935 17.58 17.18 -11.65
N TYR A 936 17.53 16.93 -12.96
CA TYR A 936 16.29 17.05 -13.74
C TYR A 936 15.24 16.03 -13.32
N THR A 937 15.62 14.75 -13.16
CA THR A 937 14.72 13.68 -12.69
C THR A 937 14.13 14.01 -11.32
N VAL A 938 14.98 14.42 -10.37
CA VAL A 938 14.55 14.84 -9.02
C VAL A 938 13.57 16.00 -9.11
N SER A 939 13.87 17.02 -9.92
CA SER A 939 12.98 18.17 -10.10
C SER A 939 11.60 17.78 -10.66
N LYS A 940 11.55 16.89 -11.65
CA LYS A 940 10.28 16.47 -12.27
C LYS A 940 9.46 15.54 -11.37
N HIS A 941 10.11 14.76 -10.50
CA HIS A 941 9.42 14.06 -9.42
C HIS A 941 8.86 15.02 -8.37
N GLY A 942 9.57 16.11 -8.06
CA GLY A 942 9.07 17.15 -7.15
C GLY A 942 7.82 17.86 -7.70
N VAL A 943 7.77 18.16 -9.00
CA VAL A 943 6.55 18.69 -9.65
C VAL A 943 5.38 17.70 -9.56
N LEU A 944 5.63 16.40 -9.72
CA LEU A 944 4.60 15.37 -9.53
C LEU A 944 4.11 15.30 -8.07
N GLY A 945 5.03 15.40 -7.10
CA GLY A 945 4.68 15.48 -5.68
C GLY A 945 3.79 16.69 -5.39
N LEU A 946 4.13 17.85 -5.95
CA LEU A 946 3.34 19.07 -5.85
C LEU A 946 1.93 18.89 -6.43
N PHE A 947 1.82 18.31 -7.63
CA PHE A 947 0.54 17.99 -8.26
C PHE A 947 -0.32 17.09 -7.37
N ARG A 948 0.26 15.98 -6.86
CA ARG A 948 -0.45 15.00 -6.01
C ARG A 948 -1.04 15.63 -4.76
N CYS A 949 -0.35 16.61 -4.18
CA CYS A 949 -0.85 17.35 -3.02
C CYS A 949 -1.95 18.34 -3.44
N LEU A 950 -1.67 19.22 -4.40
CA LEU A 950 -2.54 20.35 -4.70
C LEU A 950 -3.81 19.97 -5.47
N ARG A 951 -3.81 18.89 -6.25
CA ARG A 951 -5.04 18.39 -6.91
C ARG A 951 -6.16 18.02 -5.93
N VAL A 952 -5.80 17.74 -4.68
CA VAL A 952 -6.77 17.44 -3.61
C VAL A 952 -7.06 18.70 -2.81
N THR A 953 -6.00 19.38 -2.34
CA THR A 953 -6.13 20.50 -1.41
C THR A 953 -6.67 21.77 -2.07
N ALA A 954 -6.17 22.15 -3.25
CA ALA A 954 -6.49 23.43 -3.87
C ALA A 954 -7.95 23.57 -4.34
N PRO A 955 -8.61 22.52 -4.87
CA PRO A 955 -10.05 22.56 -5.13
C PRO A 955 -10.88 22.85 -3.88
N VAL A 956 -10.51 22.23 -2.75
CA VAL A 956 -11.26 22.33 -1.49
C VAL A 956 -10.98 23.66 -0.78
N SER A 957 -9.72 24.09 -0.72
CA SER A 957 -9.32 25.26 0.08
C SER A 957 -9.48 26.59 -0.66
N ALA A 958 -9.36 26.59 -1.99
CA ALA A 958 -9.28 27.80 -2.80
C ALA A 958 -10.21 27.76 -4.03
N GLY A 959 -10.88 26.63 -4.29
CA GLY A 959 -11.67 26.43 -5.50
C GLY A 959 -10.83 26.40 -6.77
N VAL A 960 -9.53 26.07 -6.68
CA VAL A 960 -8.57 26.08 -7.79
C VAL A 960 -8.35 24.67 -8.29
N ARG A 961 -8.59 24.41 -9.58
CA ARG A 961 -8.29 23.12 -10.20
C ARG A 961 -6.81 23.06 -10.61
N VAL A 962 -6.19 21.91 -10.40
CA VAL A 962 -4.78 21.68 -10.73
C VAL A 962 -4.69 20.47 -11.64
N ASN A 963 -4.07 20.62 -12.81
CA ASN A 963 -3.83 19.52 -13.74
C ASN A 963 -2.34 19.42 -14.08
N LEU A 964 -1.93 18.25 -14.59
CA LEU A 964 -0.53 17.95 -14.92
C LEU A 964 -0.43 17.39 -16.34
N ILE A 965 0.56 17.87 -17.09
CA ILE A 965 1.01 17.21 -18.33
C ILE A 965 2.43 16.72 -18.13
N CYS A 966 2.70 15.49 -18.57
CA CYS A 966 4.01 14.85 -18.55
C CYS A 966 4.47 14.58 -19.99
N PRO A 967 5.13 15.53 -20.66
CA PRO A 967 5.62 15.30 -22.03
C PRO A 967 6.73 14.24 -22.07
N TYR A 968 6.69 13.37 -23.09
CA TYR A 968 7.83 12.52 -23.50
C TYR A 968 8.89 13.35 -24.24
N TYR A 969 9.98 12.72 -24.67
CA TYR A 969 10.96 13.34 -25.57
C TYR A 969 10.24 13.93 -26.79
N THR A 970 10.22 15.25 -26.88
CA THR A 970 9.51 16.02 -27.90
C THR A 970 10.50 16.95 -28.55
N ASP A 971 10.40 17.10 -29.87
CA ASP A 971 11.34 17.92 -30.64
C ASP A 971 11.18 19.41 -30.37
N THR A 972 11.88 19.88 -29.35
CA THR A 972 11.87 21.26 -28.86
C THR A 972 13.31 21.81 -28.85
N PRO A 973 13.51 23.15 -28.74
CA PRO A 973 14.84 23.74 -28.61
C PRO A 973 15.69 23.20 -27.43
N PHE A 974 15.05 22.52 -26.48
CA PHE A 974 15.66 21.79 -25.36
C PHE A 974 16.52 20.59 -25.81
N MET A 975 16.25 20.01 -26.99
CA MET A 975 17.00 18.86 -27.53
C MET A 975 18.25 19.32 -28.30
N GLN A 976 19.35 19.54 -27.57
CA GLN A 976 20.65 19.85 -28.17
C GLN A 976 21.21 18.68 -28.99
N ALA A 977 22.09 18.95 -29.97
CA ALA A 977 22.62 17.96 -30.89
C ALA A 977 23.18 16.66 -30.24
N PRO A 978 23.90 16.70 -29.10
CA PRO A 978 24.36 15.49 -28.42
C PRO A 978 23.22 14.64 -27.84
N VAL A 979 22.13 15.27 -27.39
CA VAL A 979 20.94 14.58 -26.87
C VAL A 979 20.14 13.97 -28.02
N ARG A 980 20.03 14.67 -29.15
CA ARG A 980 19.43 14.11 -30.38
C ARG A 980 20.21 12.89 -30.89
N ALA A 981 21.55 12.93 -30.83
CA ALA A 981 22.40 11.79 -31.19
C ALA A 981 22.25 10.61 -30.20
N LEU A 982 22.13 10.88 -28.89
CA LEU A 982 21.88 9.85 -27.87
C LEU A 982 20.51 9.18 -28.04
N LEU A 983 19.52 9.94 -28.51
CA LEU A 983 18.14 9.48 -28.75
C LEU A 983 17.92 8.96 -30.17
N ALA A 984 18.96 8.83 -31.00
CA ALA A 984 18.85 8.28 -32.34
C ALA A 984 18.20 6.88 -32.30
N GLY A 985 17.15 6.67 -33.10
CA GLY A 985 16.33 5.45 -33.09
C GLY A 985 15.16 5.45 -32.10
N VAL A 986 15.04 6.43 -31.19
CA VAL A 986 13.90 6.56 -30.26
C VAL A 986 12.80 7.43 -30.90
N PRO A 987 11.53 6.98 -30.98
CA PRO A 987 10.44 7.77 -31.56
C PRO A 987 10.09 8.97 -30.66
N LEU A 988 10.10 10.17 -31.24
CA LEU A 988 9.80 11.41 -30.55
C LEU A 988 8.29 11.71 -30.59
N GLY A 989 7.79 12.31 -29.51
CA GLY A 989 6.48 12.96 -29.50
C GLY A 989 6.51 14.27 -30.30
N LYS A 990 5.32 14.78 -30.63
CA LYS A 990 5.18 16.07 -31.32
C LYS A 990 4.75 17.17 -30.36
N ILE A 991 5.17 18.41 -30.64
CA ILE A 991 4.75 19.58 -29.83
C ILE A 991 3.23 19.74 -29.91
N GLU A 992 2.65 19.48 -31.08
CA GLU A 992 1.22 19.62 -31.33
C GLU A 992 0.40 18.73 -30.40
N ASP A 993 0.84 17.49 -30.13
CA ASP A 993 0.15 16.57 -29.24
C ASP A 993 0.17 17.07 -27.77
N VAL A 994 1.27 17.72 -27.35
CA VAL A 994 1.39 18.39 -26.04
C VAL A 994 0.44 19.59 -25.96
N VAL A 995 0.38 20.39 -27.03
CA VAL A 995 -0.50 21.57 -27.14
C VAL A 995 -1.96 21.18 -27.11
N GLU A 996 -2.36 20.11 -27.80
CA GLU A 996 -3.75 19.63 -27.80
C GLU A 996 -4.15 19.06 -26.43
N ALA A 997 -3.27 18.30 -25.78
CA ALA A 997 -3.50 17.83 -24.41
C ALA A 997 -3.66 19.01 -23.41
N ALA A 998 -2.83 20.05 -23.55
CA ALA A 998 -2.93 21.27 -22.74
C ALA A 998 -4.19 22.06 -23.02
N SER A 999 -4.56 22.19 -24.30
CA SER A 999 -5.75 22.92 -24.72
C SER A 999 -7.02 22.23 -24.22
N TYR A 1000 -7.08 20.90 -24.25
CA TYR A 1000 -8.15 20.13 -23.63
C TYR A 1000 -8.29 20.43 -22.14
N LEU A 1001 -7.20 20.35 -21.36
CA LEU A 1001 -7.22 20.64 -19.93
C LEU A 1001 -7.56 22.10 -19.63
N VAL A 1002 -7.20 23.04 -20.50
CA VAL A 1002 -7.51 24.47 -20.32
C VAL A 1002 -8.96 24.80 -20.70
N ALA A 1003 -9.48 24.19 -21.77
CA ALA A 1003 -10.83 24.43 -22.29
C ALA A 1003 -11.92 23.76 -21.43
N ASP A 1004 -11.66 22.57 -20.90
CA ASP A 1004 -12.64 21.82 -20.11
C ASP A 1004 -12.47 22.10 -18.60
N SER A 1005 -13.43 22.83 -18.03
CA SER A 1005 -13.47 23.14 -16.61
C SER A 1005 -13.72 21.91 -15.73
N ALA A 1006 -14.29 20.83 -16.28
CA ALA A 1006 -14.50 19.57 -15.57
C ALA A 1006 -13.18 18.79 -15.35
N CYS A 1007 -12.11 19.15 -16.04
CA CYS A 1007 -10.78 18.61 -15.81
C CYS A 1007 -10.22 19.12 -14.47
N ILE A 1008 -10.48 18.36 -13.40
CA ILE A 1008 -10.02 18.62 -12.03
C ILE A 1008 -9.12 17.47 -11.58
N GLY A 1009 -7.83 17.76 -11.35
CA GLY A 1009 -6.89 16.78 -10.82
C GLY A 1009 -6.47 15.70 -11.83
N ARG A 1010 -6.56 16.00 -13.12
CA ARG A 1010 -6.19 15.10 -14.21
C ARG A 1010 -4.70 15.17 -14.54
N SER A 1011 -4.17 14.05 -15.00
CA SER A 1011 -2.78 13.96 -15.44
C SER A 1011 -2.69 13.23 -16.78
N LEU A 1012 -2.06 13.87 -17.75
CA LEU A 1012 -1.89 13.35 -19.11
C LEU A 1012 -0.41 13.12 -19.42
N VAL A 1013 -0.09 12.07 -20.16
CA VAL A 1013 1.23 11.83 -20.76
C VAL A 1013 1.08 11.98 -22.26
N THR A 1014 2.06 12.61 -22.91
CA THR A 1014 2.12 12.67 -24.37
C THR A 1014 3.38 11.96 -24.88
N GLY A 1015 3.34 11.44 -26.09
CA GLY A 1015 4.43 10.66 -26.69
C GLY A 1015 4.16 10.32 -28.16
N PRO A 1016 4.92 9.39 -28.75
CA PRO A 1016 4.74 9.02 -30.16
C PRO A 1016 3.37 8.36 -30.40
N LYS A 1017 2.80 8.50 -31.60
CA LYS A 1017 1.54 7.83 -31.95
C LYS A 1017 1.70 6.31 -31.92
N LEU A 1018 0.86 5.63 -31.13
CA LEU A 1018 0.87 4.18 -30.95
C LEU A 1018 -0.55 3.61 -31.07
N LYS A 1019 -0.69 2.41 -31.65
CA LYS A 1019 -1.95 1.67 -31.71
C LYS A 1019 -2.20 0.95 -30.37
N LEU A 1020 -3.44 0.94 -29.90
CA LEU A 1020 -3.85 0.17 -28.72
C LEU A 1020 -4.56 -1.12 -29.16
N ASP A 1021 -4.26 -2.24 -28.53
CA ASP A 1021 -5.12 -3.42 -28.61
C ASP A 1021 -6.30 -3.24 -27.66
N GLU A 1022 -7.50 -2.98 -28.19
CA GLU A 1022 -8.72 -2.78 -27.40
C GLU A 1022 -9.12 -4.00 -26.56
N SER A 1023 -8.70 -5.21 -26.95
CA SER A 1023 -9.04 -6.45 -26.25
C SER A 1023 -8.13 -6.72 -25.04
N THR A 1024 -6.88 -6.25 -25.10
CA THR A 1024 -5.86 -6.49 -24.05
C THR A 1024 -5.50 -5.22 -23.27
N GLY A 1025 -5.78 -4.04 -23.82
CA GLY A 1025 -5.35 -2.74 -23.30
C GLY A 1025 -3.83 -2.53 -23.40
N GLU A 1026 -3.12 -3.30 -24.24
CA GLU A 1026 -1.67 -3.18 -24.46
C GLU A 1026 -1.35 -2.31 -25.70
N LEU A 1027 -0.22 -1.60 -25.66
CA LEU A 1027 0.26 -0.81 -26.80
C LEU A 1027 0.86 -1.76 -27.85
N LYS A 1028 0.30 -1.76 -29.06
CA LYS A 1028 0.82 -2.54 -30.19
C LYS A 1028 2.10 -1.91 -30.70
N THR A 1029 3.08 -2.77 -30.97
CA THR A 1029 4.31 -2.34 -31.66
C THR A 1029 4.04 -2.20 -33.17
N PRO A 1030 4.86 -1.45 -33.93
CA PRO A 1030 4.68 -1.30 -35.38
C PRO A 1030 4.72 -2.61 -36.21
N PHE A 1031 4.99 -3.76 -35.59
CA PHE A 1031 5.16 -5.07 -36.24
C PHE A 1031 4.00 -6.05 -35.99
N ASP A 1032 3.03 -5.71 -35.15
CA ASP A 1032 1.83 -6.54 -34.91
C ASP A 1032 0.88 -6.48 -36.11
N THR A 1033 1.10 -7.35 -37.10
CA THR A 1033 0.39 -7.38 -38.40
C THR A 1033 -0.77 -8.40 -38.47
N GLN A 1034 -1.19 -9.00 -37.36
CA GLN A 1034 -2.10 -10.16 -37.39
C GLN A 1034 -3.56 -9.94 -36.95
N SER A 1035 -4.12 -8.73 -36.93
CA SER A 1035 -5.57 -8.58 -36.71
C SER A 1035 -6.16 -7.35 -37.40
N GLY A 1036 -7.38 -7.50 -37.91
CA GLY A 1036 -8.11 -6.53 -38.73
C GLY A 1036 -8.01 -5.07 -38.27
N ASP A 1037 -7.80 -4.21 -39.25
CA ASP A 1037 -7.29 -2.85 -39.16
C ASP A 1037 -8.38 -1.84 -38.73
N THR A 1038 -8.68 -1.77 -37.43
CA THR A 1038 -9.65 -0.78 -36.87
C THR A 1038 -9.19 -0.03 -35.61
N ALA A 1039 -8.00 -0.33 -35.06
CA ALA A 1039 -7.51 0.33 -33.85
C ALA A 1039 -6.87 1.69 -34.14
N GLU A 1040 -7.39 2.75 -33.50
CA GLU A 1040 -6.97 4.14 -33.68
C GLU A 1040 -5.60 4.42 -33.04
N GLU A 1041 -4.74 5.15 -33.75
CA GLU A 1041 -3.42 5.60 -33.24
C GLU A 1041 -3.55 6.82 -32.32
N ARG A 1042 -2.89 6.79 -31.15
CA ARG A 1042 -2.98 7.87 -30.15
C ARG A 1042 -1.61 8.30 -29.64
N ALA A 1043 -1.45 9.60 -29.40
CA ALA A 1043 -0.23 10.23 -28.88
C ALA A 1043 -0.38 10.77 -27.44
N VAL A 1044 -1.60 10.73 -26.89
CA VAL A 1044 -1.94 11.27 -25.58
C VAL A 1044 -2.66 10.19 -24.78
N TRP A 1045 -2.27 10.00 -23.52
CA TRP A 1045 -2.86 9.01 -22.63
C TRP A 1045 -3.11 9.62 -21.25
N GLU A 1046 -4.21 9.23 -20.62
CA GLU A 1046 -4.42 9.55 -19.22
C GLU A 1046 -3.56 8.62 -18.36
N CYS A 1047 -2.71 9.20 -17.51
CA CYS A 1047 -1.99 8.47 -16.51
C CYS A 1047 -2.70 8.69 -15.17
N CYS A 1048 -3.32 7.65 -14.62
CA CYS A 1048 -3.97 7.73 -13.31
C CYS A 1048 -2.94 7.79 -12.17
N LEU A 1049 -2.14 8.87 -12.09
CA LEU A 1049 -1.00 9.02 -11.17
C LEU A 1049 -1.36 9.06 -9.68
N HIS A 1050 -2.64 8.86 -9.36
CA HIS A 1050 -3.18 8.68 -8.02
C HIS A 1050 -3.18 7.22 -7.57
N ASP A 1051 -3.04 6.27 -8.49
CA ASP A 1051 -3.03 4.84 -8.22
C ASP A 1051 -1.64 4.29 -8.58
N MET A 1052 -0.99 3.65 -7.61
CA MET A 1052 0.40 3.16 -7.74
C MET A 1052 0.50 2.03 -8.77
N ASP A 1053 -0.51 1.15 -8.82
CA ASP A 1053 -0.54 0.00 -9.72
C ASP A 1053 -0.63 0.45 -11.21
N PRO A 1054 -1.50 1.40 -11.59
CA PRO A 1054 -1.55 1.97 -12.94
C PRO A 1054 -0.28 2.73 -13.37
N ALA A 1055 0.39 3.44 -12.46
CA ALA A 1055 1.63 4.15 -12.78
C ALA A 1055 2.77 3.18 -13.15
N ASP A 1056 2.95 2.11 -12.39
CA ASP A 1056 3.95 1.08 -12.67
C ASP A 1056 3.61 0.26 -13.93
N ILE A 1057 2.34 -0.04 -14.16
CA ILE A 1057 1.86 -0.70 -15.39
C ILE A 1057 2.14 0.18 -16.61
N PHE A 1058 1.87 1.48 -16.53
CA PHE A 1058 2.15 2.44 -17.60
C PHE A 1058 3.66 2.53 -17.90
N THR A 1059 4.48 2.69 -16.86
CA THR A 1059 5.96 2.73 -16.99
C THR A 1059 6.50 1.46 -17.63
N ARG A 1060 6.03 0.27 -17.20
CA ARG A 1060 6.43 -1.01 -17.79
C ARG A 1060 6.08 -1.08 -19.28
N ARG A 1061 4.88 -0.64 -19.67
CA ARG A 1061 4.40 -0.67 -21.06
C ARG A 1061 5.17 0.31 -21.96
N MET A 1062 5.43 1.53 -21.49
CA MET A 1062 6.24 2.50 -22.23
C MET A 1062 7.67 2.00 -22.44
N LEU A 1063 8.29 1.38 -21.44
CA LEU A 1063 9.61 0.76 -21.59
C LEU A 1063 9.61 -0.37 -22.63
N THR A 1064 8.57 -1.21 -22.66
CA THR A 1064 8.44 -2.27 -23.67
C THR A 1064 8.38 -1.69 -25.08
N VAL A 1065 7.61 -0.62 -25.30
CA VAL A 1065 7.49 0.03 -26.61
C VAL A 1065 8.77 0.72 -27.02
N VAL A 1066 9.42 1.47 -26.13
CA VAL A 1066 10.70 2.13 -26.42
C VAL A 1066 11.75 1.10 -26.80
N ASN A 1067 11.86 0.00 -26.02
CA ASN A 1067 12.80 -1.07 -26.32
C ASN A 1067 12.49 -1.78 -27.65
N ALA A 1068 11.21 -1.99 -27.97
CA ALA A 1068 10.79 -2.59 -29.24
C ALA A 1068 11.06 -1.67 -30.44
N ALA A 1069 10.79 -0.36 -30.31
CA ALA A 1069 11.05 0.63 -31.36
C ALA A 1069 12.56 0.80 -31.63
N VAL A 1070 13.38 0.78 -30.57
CA VAL A 1070 14.85 0.82 -30.65
C VAL A 1070 15.41 -0.45 -31.31
N GLN A 1071 14.88 -1.63 -30.97
CA GLN A 1071 15.28 -2.89 -31.61
C GLN A 1071 14.86 -2.96 -33.09
N ALA A 1072 13.71 -2.39 -33.42
CA ALA A 1072 13.10 -2.41 -34.74
C ALA A 1072 13.75 -1.48 -35.77
N ARG A 1073 14.17 -0.28 -35.36
CA ARG A 1073 14.74 0.72 -36.29
C ARG A 1073 16.16 0.38 -36.74
N GLY A 1074 16.87 -0.48 -35.99
CA GLY A 1074 18.16 -1.04 -36.39
C GLY A 1074 19.21 -0.01 -36.79
N TRP A 1075 20.29 -0.47 -37.43
CA TRP A 1075 21.39 0.38 -37.90
C TRP A 1075 20.96 1.42 -38.95
N THR A 1076 19.88 1.17 -39.71
CA THR A 1076 19.41 2.07 -40.78
C THR A 1076 18.72 3.33 -40.25
N GLY A 1077 17.86 3.21 -39.23
CA GLY A 1077 17.26 4.35 -38.55
C GLY A 1077 18.30 5.18 -37.80
N TRP A 1078 19.29 4.51 -37.19
CA TRP A 1078 20.43 5.17 -36.54
C TRP A 1078 21.28 5.98 -37.54
N VAL A 1079 21.59 5.44 -38.73
CA VAL A 1079 22.34 6.15 -39.79
C VAL A 1079 21.54 7.35 -40.34
N TYR A 1080 20.23 7.21 -40.52
CA TYR A 1080 19.36 8.31 -40.96
C TYR A 1080 19.31 9.45 -39.93
N ASP A 1081 19.14 9.13 -38.65
CA ASP A 1081 19.11 10.10 -37.56
C ASP A 1081 20.50 10.76 -37.34
N MET A 1082 21.60 10.02 -37.55
CA MET A 1082 22.96 10.56 -37.55
C MET A 1082 23.21 11.51 -38.72
N ALA A 1083 22.72 11.19 -39.92
CA ALA A 1083 22.78 12.07 -41.07
C ALA A 1083 21.95 13.34 -40.86
N GLY A 1084 20.77 13.24 -40.25
CA GLY A 1084 19.93 14.38 -39.84
C GLY A 1084 20.58 15.27 -38.77
N ALA A 1085 21.28 14.67 -37.79
CA ALA A 1085 22.04 15.40 -36.78
C ALA A 1085 23.26 16.14 -37.37
N LEU A 1086 23.89 15.60 -38.42
CA LEU A 1086 25.02 16.19 -39.13
C LEU A 1086 24.60 17.26 -40.17
N THR A 1087 23.38 17.19 -40.69
CA THR A 1087 22.83 18.11 -41.71
C THR A 1087 21.91 19.20 -41.13
N TRP A 1088 21.71 19.23 -39.80
CA TRP A 1088 20.91 20.27 -39.15
C TRP A 1088 21.50 21.66 -39.46
N PRO A 1089 20.70 22.60 -40.01
CA PRO A 1089 21.23 23.83 -40.56
C PRO A 1089 21.77 24.72 -39.44
N VAL A 1090 23.09 24.98 -39.52
CA VAL A 1090 23.87 25.91 -38.70
C VAL A 1090 23.54 27.42 -38.90
N PRO A 1091 22.83 27.93 -39.93
CA PRO A 1091 22.68 29.38 -40.10
C PRO A 1091 21.48 29.94 -39.32
N ARG A 1092 21.60 30.02 -38.00
CA ARG A 1092 20.96 31.10 -37.19
C ARG A 1092 21.84 31.60 -36.04
N TRP A 1093 23.09 31.14 -35.95
CA TRP A 1093 24.04 31.60 -34.93
C TRP A 1093 25.04 32.65 -35.43
N TRP A 1094 24.86 33.17 -36.66
CA TRP A 1094 25.78 34.13 -37.29
C TRP A 1094 25.15 35.48 -37.69
N ASN A 1095 23.92 35.79 -37.25
CA ASN A 1095 23.26 37.08 -37.57
C ASN A 1095 22.69 37.86 -36.38
N SER A 1096 23.21 37.63 -35.17
CA SER A 1096 23.07 38.58 -34.06
C SER A 1096 24.07 38.17 -32.97
N ARG A 1097 25.18 38.91 -32.94
CA ARG A 1097 26.35 38.85 -32.04
C ARG A 1097 26.30 37.92 -30.83
#